data_AF-A0A9P7T1X4-F1
#
_entry.id   AF-A0A9P7T1X4-F1
#
_cell.length_a   1.000
_cell.length_b   1.000
_cell.length_c   1.000
_cell.angle_alpha   90.00
_cell.angle_beta   90.00
_cell.angle_gamma   90.00
#
_symmetry.space_group_name_H-M   'P 1'
#
loop_
_entity.id
_entity.type
_entity.pdbx_description
1 polymer ?
#
loop_
_entity_poly.entity_id
_entity_poly.type
_entity_poly.pdbx_seq_one_letter_code
_entity_poly.pdbx_strand_id
1 'polypeptide(L)'
;MHILVTNDDGPPSSLSSPYIHCFVKHLQDAGHTVSVCVPHTQRSWIGKAHMIGQTLKPLYFTPSANIHGQDTEGSTHHLPSTTAHDDEWVLIDGTPASCVQIGLYHYFQSKGPIDLVVSGPNYGRNTTSVFALSSGTLGAALEAAVCRRKSIALSFAFFTRQHDPAVIEAACRHSVRVLEALYKQWPTDGSADLYSVNVPLVEGVEHHKTLWSDMLQNYWREGSCFEEIDGSAGDPDEEEERIRAGEVAGDGAKPEGTHGGTHKHFKWAPRMADVYQSVDLSGPGMDGRIVRDGNTCITPLKANFAVSHADRAGTEFELPICPENGPVLSTAAAASGRDKTTQKGQDEGPVFEAIVAYEDPYVQPLIVSALNAVFPQPLLRLTTDLSSLETTPLSVSKLFPSSDCKILQITPYECIDFEFAAANSANCLVNSYMIRKALIRKHYLSTTVDHWVAKNPASPLKAHVKRSESFEIDYAEFLDDALVEAFDLRESLDRNAGTGDASKREWWILKPGMSDRGQGIRLFSTMDELQDIFDGWEAERPDSDDDDDDDDEEEGGQERDDQQITSSPGGDYITTSHLRHFVAQPYIHPPLLLSNQRKFHIRTYVLCTGSLNVYVYRHMLALFAAKPYTAPWDNPEDIESFLTNTCLQDSPNETSVQRFWSLPLPPDQLARIFDQICVVTGEMFEAAARAMPVHFQTLPNAFEAFGLDFMVDASGETWLLEVNAFPDFKQTGGDLSDIVQGFWTGVMRKGVARFFGIDVGVCTGGEEEDDDMVVVREVDLGRR
;
A
#
# COMPACT_ATOMS: atom_id res chain seq x y z
N MET A 1 -23.44 -14.13 37.65
CA MET A 1 -22.49 -14.40 36.55
C MET A 1 -21.33 -13.45 36.71
N HIS A 2 -20.15 -13.82 36.22
CA HIS A 2 -19.08 -12.86 35.95
C HIS A 2 -19.17 -12.41 34.50
N ILE A 3 -19.46 -11.13 34.29
CA ILE A 3 -19.71 -10.52 32.98
C ILE A 3 -18.54 -9.61 32.62
N LEU A 4 -17.92 -9.86 31.48
CA LEU A 4 -16.97 -8.94 30.86
C LEU A 4 -17.75 -7.97 29.96
N VAL A 5 -17.63 -6.67 30.23
CA VAL A 5 -18.23 -5.61 29.43
C VAL A 5 -17.16 -4.92 28.59
N THR A 6 -17.46 -4.73 27.32
CA THR A 6 -16.66 -3.94 26.36
C THR A 6 -17.62 -3.07 25.53
N ASN A 7 -17.13 -2.12 24.76
CA ASN A 7 -17.87 -1.41 23.72
C ASN A 7 -16.89 -0.88 22.67
N ASP A 8 -17.43 -0.25 21.63
CA ASP A 8 -16.67 0.54 20.65
C ASP A 8 -16.77 2.05 20.87
N ASP A 9 -17.72 2.54 21.68
CA ASP A 9 -17.84 3.98 21.99
C ASP A 9 -16.73 4.50 22.93
N GLY A 10 -15.99 3.61 23.61
CA GLY A 10 -14.92 3.99 24.54
C GLY A 10 -15.40 4.28 25.97
N PRO A 11 -14.59 4.95 26.80
CA PRO A 11 -14.92 5.24 28.21
C PRO A 11 -16.14 6.18 28.32
N PRO A 12 -16.79 6.26 29.49
CA PRO A 12 -17.99 7.08 29.69
C PRO A 12 -17.78 8.54 29.29
N SER A 13 -18.66 9.05 28.43
CA SER A 13 -18.69 10.44 27.97
C SER A 13 -20.14 10.81 27.63
N SER A 14 -20.52 12.06 27.90
CA SER A 14 -21.85 12.58 27.56
C SER A 14 -22.09 12.70 26.05
N LEU A 15 -21.02 12.77 25.25
CA LEU A 15 -21.07 12.98 23.79
C LEU A 15 -21.01 11.65 23.04
N SER A 16 -20.00 10.83 23.33
CA SER A 16 -19.67 9.62 22.57
C SER A 16 -20.18 8.33 23.20
N SER A 17 -20.17 8.22 24.53
CA SER A 17 -20.42 6.96 25.26
C SER A 17 -21.36 7.15 26.47
N PRO A 18 -22.61 7.57 26.25
CA PRO A 18 -23.53 7.98 27.32
C PRO A 18 -24.13 6.81 28.13
N TYR A 19 -24.01 5.56 27.65
CA TYR A 19 -24.82 4.44 28.17
C TYR A 19 -24.05 3.42 29.02
N ILE A 20 -22.75 3.21 28.74
CA ILE A 20 -22.00 2.09 29.34
C ILE A 20 -21.91 2.17 30.86
N HIS A 21 -21.75 3.36 31.43
CA HIS A 21 -21.65 3.55 32.88
C HIS A 21 -22.96 3.20 33.60
N CYS A 22 -24.09 3.70 33.11
CA CYS A 22 -25.42 3.37 33.65
C CYS A 22 -25.69 1.86 33.56
N PHE A 23 -25.33 1.25 32.44
CA PHE A 23 -25.54 -0.17 32.22
C PHE A 23 -24.69 -1.06 33.13
N VAL A 24 -23.41 -0.74 33.32
CA VAL A 24 -22.51 -1.46 34.26
C VAL A 24 -23.10 -1.45 35.68
N LYS A 25 -23.60 -0.30 36.13
CA LYS A 25 -24.25 -0.19 37.44
C LYS A 25 -25.47 -1.10 37.56
N HIS A 26 -26.32 -1.16 36.54
CA HIS A 26 -27.49 -2.04 36.55
C HIS A 26 -27.12 -3.54 36.61
N LEU A 27 -26.02 -3.95 35.96
CA LEU A 27 -25.51 -5.32 36.09
C LEU A 27 -25.01 -5.61 37.50
N GLN A 28 -24.29 -4.66 38.12
CA GLN A 28 -23.83 -4.77 39.51
C GLN A 28 -25.00 -4.83 40.50
N ASP A 29 -26.00 -3.95 40.35
CA ASP A 29 -27.21 -3.91 41.19
C ASP A 29 -28.05 -5.18 41.05
N ALA A 30 -28.03 -5.84 39.88
CA ALA A 30 -28.60 -7.17 39.67
C ALA A 30 -27.81 -8.31 40.33
N GLY A 31 -26.69 -8.01 41.01
CA GLY A 31 -25.86 -8.96 41.73
C GLY A 31 -24.87 -9.72 40.85
N HIS A 32 -24.50 -9.17 39.68
CA HIS A 32 -23.45 -9.75 38.85
C HIS A 32 -22.07 -9.21 39.22
N THR A 33 -21.04 -10.04 39.06
CA THR A 33 -19.65 -9.58 39.08
C THR A 33 -19.36 -8.99 37.71
N VAL A 34 -18.91 -7.74 37.66
CA VAL A 34 -18.65 -7.04 36.39
C VAL A 34 -17.18 -6.67 36.29
N SER A 35 -16.61 -6.91 35.12
CA SER A 35 -15.27 -6.45 34.73
C SER A 35 -15.40 -5.69 33.42
N VAL A 36 -14.72 -4.56 33.29
CA VAL A 36 -14.85 -3.68 32.12
C VAL A 36 -13.49 -3.54 31.45
N CYS A 37 -13.44 -3.89 30.17
CA CYS A 37 -12.26 -3.70 29.31
C CYS A 37 -12.73 -3.08 28.00
N VAL A 38 -12.37 -1.83 27.74
CA VAL A 38 -12.82 -1.05 26.58
C VAL A 38 -11.64 -0.37 25.88
N PRO A 39 -11.79 0.06 24.62
CA PRO A 39 -10.82 0.94 24.00
C PRO A 39 -10.66 2.26 24.77
N HIS A 40 -9.46 2.83 24.77
CA HIS A 40 -9.19 4.14 25.39
C HIS A 40 -9.86 5.33 24.70
N THR A 41 -10.24 5.15 23.43
CA THR A 41 -10.90 6.14 22.58
C THR A 41 -12.01 5.46 21.79
N GLN A 42 -12.92 6.25 21.23
CA GLN A 42 -13.97 5.74 20.36
C GLN A 42 -13.40 5.04 19.12
N ARG A 43 -14.00 3.91 18.74
CA ARG A 43 -13.61 3.02 17.63
C ARG A 43 -14.82 2.51 16.84
N SER A 44 -15.77 3.40 16.54
CA SER A 44 -16.95 3.07 15.74
C SER A 44 -16.58 2.77 14.28
N TRP A 45 -17.45 2.07 13.54
CA TRP A 45 -17.25 1.68 12.13
C TRP A 45 -16.00 0.81 11.83
N ILE A 46 -15.39 0.19 12.85
CA ILE A 46 -14.17 -0.64 12.70
C ILE A 46 -14.44 -2.13 12.43
N GLY A 47 -15.70 -2.57 12.53
CA GLY A 47 -16.07 -3.99 12.45
C GLY A 47 -15.28 -4.88 13.43
N LYS A 48 -14.91 -6.09 13.00
CA LYS A 48 -13.99 -6.97 13.73
C LYS A 48 -12.56 -6.83 13.20
N ALA A 49 -11.67 -6.18 13.95
CA ALA A 49 -10.27 -6.00 13.57
C ALA A 49 -9.28 -6.21 14.73
N HIS A 50 -8.03 -6.56 14.42
CA HIS A 50 -6.87 -6.52 15.31
C HIS A 50 -5.73 -5.75 14.63
N MET A 51 -4.99 -4.95 15.39
CA MET A 51 -3.86 -4.17 14.88
C MET A 51 -2.58 -5.01 15.00
N ILE A 52 -2.13 -5.60 13.88
CA ILE A 52 -0.91 -6.42 13.83
C ILE A 52 0.31 -5.50 13.73
N GLY A 53 1.34 -5.75 14.54
CA GLY A 53 2.57 -4.96 14.56
C GLY A 53 2.58 -3.82 15.58
N GLN A 54 1.42 -3.50 16.17
CA GLN A 54 1.31 -2.55 17.28
C GLN A 54 1.38 -3.27 18.63
N THR A 55 2.15 -2.73 19.57
CA THR A 55 2.10 -3.15 20.97
C THR A 55 0.99 -2.41 21.70
N LEU A 56 0.03 -3.15 22.26
CA LEU A 56 -1.10 -2.55 22.99
C LEU A 56 -0.75 -2.27 24.45
N LYS A 57 -1.07 -1.07 24.93
CA LYS A 57 -0.80 -0.55 26.27
C LYS A 57 -2.12 -0.33 27.05
N PRO A 58 -2.18 -0.79 28.31
CA PRO A 58 -3.33 -0.55 29.16
C PRO A 58 -3.25 0.80 29.90
N LEU A 59 -4.41 1.42 30.11
CA LEU A 59 -4.64 2.49 31.07
C LEU A 59 -5.74 2.03 32.05
N TYR A 60 -5.80 2.68 33.21
CA TYR A 60 -6.72 2.31 34.29
C TYR A 60 -7.69 3.46 34.54
N PHE A 61 -8.98 3.18 34.48
CA PHE A 61 -10.03 4.20 34.55
C PHE A 61 -10.92 3.99 35.77
N THR A 62 -11.12 5.06 36.53
CA THR A 62 -12.08 5.10 37.64
C THR A 62 -13.28 5.95 37.22
N PRO A 63 -14.48 5.36 37.08
CA PRO A 63 -15.69 6.10 36.71
C PRO A 63 -16.05 7.22 37.69
N SER A 64 -16.70 8.28 37.18
CA SER A 64 -17.26 9.37 38.00
C SER A 64 -18.37 8.85 38.93
N ALA A 65 -18.71 9.62 39.98
CA ALA A 65 -19.92 9.35 40.74
C ALA A 65 -21.20 9.72 39.97
N ASN A 66 -21.09 10.63 38.99
CA ASN A 66 -22.18 11.07 38.14
C ASN A 66 -22.36 10.10 36.97
N ILE A 67 -23.59 9.63 36.77
CA ILE A 67 -23.93 8.64 35.73
C ILE A 67 -24.55 9.30 34.50
N HIS A 68 -25.30 10.38 34.71
CA HIS A 68 -26.01 11.12 33.66
C HIS A 68 -25.64 12.61 33.72
N GLY A 69 -25.63 13.29 32.57
CA GLY A 69 -25.43 14.75 32.48
C GLY A 69 -23.98 15.18 32.25
N GLN A 70 -23.66 16.40 32.71
CA GLN A 70 -22.29 16.95 32.69
C GLN A 70 -21.43 16.27 33.78
N ASP A 71 -20.11 16.21 33.58
CA ASP A 71 -19.14 15.60 34.51
C ASP A 71 -19.28 14.07 34.72
N THR A 72 -19.68 13.34 33.66
CA THR A 72 -19.69 11.86 33.64
C THR A 72 -18.30 11.27 33.40
N GLU A 73 -17.34 12.09 32.99
CA GLU A 73 -15.95 11.71 32.75
C GLU A 73 -15.27 11.33 34.07
N GLY A 74 -14.64 10.15 34.06
CA GLY A 74 -13.90 9.63 35.21
C GLY A 74 -12.45 10.11 35.23
N SER A 75 -11.60 9.42 36.00
CA SER A 75 -10.16 9.69 36.04
C SER A 75 -9.36 8.52 35.46
N THR A 76 -8.36 8.85 34.62
CA THR A 76 -7.50 7.88 33.95
C THR A 76 -6.09 7.91 34.55
N HIS A 77 -5.51 6.73 34.78
CA HIS A 77 -4.21 6.52 35.41
C HIS A 77 -3.34 5.56 34.59
N HIS A 78 -2.02 5.76 34.61
CA HIS A 78 -1.07 4.89 33.89
C HIS A 78 -0.71 3.61 34.64
N LEU A 79 -0.95 3.57 35.95
CA LEU A 79 -0.64 2.44 36.82
C LEU A 79 -1.91 1.97 37.52
N PRO A 80 -2.05 0.66 37.79
CA PRO A 80 -3.20 0.14 38.51
C PRO A 80 -3.20 0.67 39.94
N SER A 81 -4.40 0.86 40.49
CA SER A 81 -4.56 1.27 41.88
C SER A 81 -3.90 0.27 42.86
N THR A 82 -3.22 0.80 43.88
CA THR A 82 -2.63 -0.03 44.95
C THR A 82 -3.66 -0.60 45.92
N THR A 83 -4.84 0.01 45.99
CA THR A 83 -6.03 -0.53 46.62
C THR A 83 -6.86 -1.22 45.55
N ALA A 84 -7.07 -2.54 45.69
CA ALA A 84 -7.94 -3.30 44.80
C ALA A 84 -9.38 -2.78 44.92
N HIS A 85 -9.73 -1.77 44.12
CA HIS A 85 -11.10 -1.31 43.97
C HIS A 85 -11.76 -2.20 42.92
N ASP A 86 -12.90 -2.80 43.28
CA ASP A 86 -13.66 -3.67 42.36
C ASP A 86 -14.18 -2.93 41.12
N ASP A 87 -14.13 -1.59 41.13
CA ASP A 87 -14.70 -0.70 40.10
C ASP A 87 -13.67 -0.10 39.13
N GLU A 88 -12.39 -0.50 39.18
CA GLU A 88 -11.38 -0.04 38.21
C GLU A 88 -11.60 -0.71 36.83
N TRP A 89 -11.68 0.09 35.78
CA TRP A 89 -11.85 -0.34 34.39
C TRP A 89 -10.49 -0.37 33.68
N VAL A 90 -10.34 -1.26 32.70
CA VAL A 90 -9.13 -1.33 31.87
C VAL A 90 -9.44 -0.70 30.52
N LEU A 91 -8.65 0.30 30.14
CA LEU A 91 -8.70 0.91 28.81
C LEU A 91 -7.52 0.40 27.99
N ILE A 92 -7.72 0.03 26.73
CA ILE A 92 -6.67 -0.45 25.82
C ILE A 92 -6.55 0.48 24.62
N ASP A 93 -5.33 0.79 24.20
CA ASP A 93 -5.03 1.55 22.96
C ASP A 93 -5.22 0.75 21.65
N GLY A 94 -6.28 -0.06 21.60
CA GLY A 94 -6.55 -0.98 20.49
C GLY A 94 -8.03 -1.04 20.12
N THR A 95 -8.40 -2.12 19.42
CA THR A 95 -9.78 -2.36 18.96
C THR A 95 -10.65 -3.02 20.04
N PRO A 96 -11.98 -2.92 19.94
CA PRO A 96 -12.91 -3.63 20.83
C PRO A 96 -12.65 -5.14 20.88
N ALA A 97 -12.34 -5.77 19.74
CA ALA A 97 -12.00 -7.19 19.68
C ALA A 97 -10.72 -7.53 20.48
N SER A 98 -9.72 -6.64 20.46
CA SER A 98 -8.50 -6.82 21.27
C SER A 98 -8.79 -6.69 22.77
N CYS A 99 -9.68 -5.78 23.15
CA CYS A 99 -10.14 -5.61 24.54
C CYS A 99 -10.81 -6.89 25.07
N VAL A 100 -11.59 -7.59 24.24
CA VAL A 100 -12.19 -8.88 24.60
C VAL A 100 -11.13 -9.93 24.92
N GLN A 101 -10.14 -10.14 24.03
CA GLN A 101 -9.07 -11.11 24.25
C GLN A 101 -8.26 -10.78 25.52
N ILE A 102 -7.88 -9.50 25.68
CA ILE A 102 -7.12 -9.03 26.84
C ILE A 102 -7.92 -9.22 28.13
N GLY A 103 -9.20 -8.82 28.14
CA GLY A 103 -10.09 -8.99 29.27
C GLY A 103 -10.37 -10.45 29.62
N LEU A 104 -10.46 -11.34 28.62
CA LEU A 104 -10.72 -12.76 28.84
C LEU A 104 -9.51 -13.52 29.40
N TYR A 105 -8.30 -13.19 28.92
CA TYR A 105 -7.13 -14.03 29.13
C TYR A 105 -6.01 -13.40 29.97
N HIS A 106 -5.98 -12.07 30.10
CA HIS A 106 -4.87 -11.36 30.74
C HIS A 106 -5.29 -10.53 31.96
N TYR A 107 -6.59 -10.18 32.09
CA TYR A 107 -7.13 -9.46 33.24
C TYR A 107 -8.25 -10.24 33.97
N PHE A 108 -8.56 -9.80 35.19
CA PHE A 108 -9.71 -10.21 35.99
C PHE A 108 -9.76 -11.68 36.48
N GLN A 109 -8.68 -12.45 36.37
CA GLN A 109 -8.64 -13.84 36.84
C GLN A 109 -8.93 -13.97 38.35
N SER A 110 -8.62 -12.94 39.13
CA SER A 110 -8.92 -12.88 40.57
C SER A 110 -10.41 -12.86 40.90
N LYS A 111 -11.26 -12.39 39.98
CA LYS A 111 -12.73 -12.31 40.12
C LYS A 111 -13.44 -13.61 39.70
N GLY A 112 -12.69 -14.62 39.24
CA GLY A 112 -13.21 -15.90 38.77
C GLY A 112 -13.44 -15.94 37.25
N PRO A 113 -13.89 -17.09 36.70
CA PRO A 113 -14.05 -17.26 35.26
C PRO A 113 -15.15 -16.36 34.70
N ILE A 114 -14.91 -15.78 33.52
CA ILE A 114 -15.92 -14.99 32.79
C ILE A 114 -16.95 -15.94 32.15
N ASP A 115 -18.22 -15.73 32.51
CA ASP A 115 -19.36 -16.53 32.07
C ASP A 115 -19.95 -16.00 30.75
N LEU A 116 -19.98 -14.68 30.59
CA LEU A 116 -20.64 -13.97 29.50
C LEU A 116 -19.83 -12.72 29.12
N VAL A 117 -19.69 -12.47 27.82
CA VAL A 117 -19.18 -11.20 27.30
C VAL A 117 -20.35 -10.36 26.79
N VAL A 118 -20.48 -9.13 27.24
CA VAL A 118 -21.47 -8.18 26.70
C VAL A 118 -20.70 -7.04 26.02
N SER A 119 -20.93 -6.87 24.72
CA SER A 119 -20.41 -5.71 24.00
C SER A 119 -21.52 -4.68 23.86
N GLY A 120 -21.33 -3.49 24.42
CA GLY A 120 -22.30 -2.39 24.45
C GLY A 120 -22.73 -1.99 25.86
N PRO A 121 -23.77 -1.14 26.00
CA PRO A 121 -24.68 -0.73 24.92
C PRO A 121 -24.00 0.25 23.95
N ASN A 122 -24.10 -0.04 22.66
CA ASN A 122 -23.67 0.85 21.58
C ASN A 122 -24.55 2.12 21.52
N TYR A 123 -23.92 3.27 21.27
CA TYR A 123 -24.61 4.52 20.97
C TYR A 123 -25.16 4.52 19.53
N GLY A 124 -26.35 3.94 19.36
CA GLY A 124 -27.00 3.78 18.06
C GLY A 124 -27.44 2.34 17.80
N ARG A 125 -28.07 2.11 16.65
CA ARG A 125 -28.59 0.79 16.26
C ARG A 125 -27.59 0.02 15.41
N ASN A 126 -27.53 -1.29 15.61
CA ASN A 126 -26.75 -2.21 14.78
C ASN A 126 -27.68 -3.21 14.06
N THR A 127 -28.78 -2.67 13.51
CA THR A 127 -29.76 -3.43 12.72
C THR A 127 -29.37 -3.45 11.24
N THR A 128 -29.72 -4.48 10.49
CA THR A 128 -29.37 -4.69 9.07
C THR A 128 -27.89 -5.01 8.81
N SER A 129 -27.61 -5.74 7.73
CA SER A 129 -26.25 -6.23 7.41
C SER A 129 -25.21 -5.12 7.25
N VAL A 130 -25.56 -3.97 6.65
CA VAL A 130 -24.61 -2.85 6.46
C VAL A 130 -24.09 -2.28 7.79
N PHE A 131 -24.99 -2.03 8.75
CA PHE A 131 -24.59 -1.56 10.09
C PHE A 131 -23.93 -2.68 10.91
N ALA A 132 -24.48 -3.90 10.85
CA ALA A 132 -23.95 -5.05 11.59
C ALA A 132 -22.50 -5.40 11.21
N LEU A 133 -22.15 -5.36 9.92
CA LEU A 133 -20.78 -5.67 9.44
C LEU A 133 -19.76 -4.58 9.76
N SER A 134 -20.22 -3.35 9.93
CA SER A 134 -19.37 -2.20 10.25
C SER A 134 -19.20 -1.98 11.77
N SER A 135 -20.06 -2.60 12.57
CA SER A 135 -20.12 -2.39 14.03
C SER A 135 -18.93 -2.99 14.78
N GLY A 136 -18.23 -2.16 15.55
CA GLY A 136 -17.21 -2.61 16.51
C GLY A 136 -17.82 -3.37 17.67
N THR A 137 -19.03 -2.98 18.10
CA THR A 137 -19.81 -3.71 19.11
C THR A 137 -20.13 -5.15 18.69
N LEU A 138 -20.60 -5.38 17.45
CA LEU A 138 -20.75 -6.76 16.95
C LEU A 138 -19.39 -7.45 16.79
N GLY A 139 -18.38 -6.73 16.32
CA GLY A 139 -17.04 -7.27 16.13
C GLY A 139 -16.41 -7.84 17.41
N ALA A 140 -16.60 -7.16 18.54
CA ALA A 140 -16.18 -7.63 19.87
C ALA A 140 -16.98 -8.86 20.32
N ALA A 141 -18.30 -8.87 20.15
CA ALA A 141 -19.12 -10.04 20.48
C ALA A 141 -18.76 -11.26 19.61
N LEU A 142 -18.47 -11.05 18.32
CA LEU A 142 -17.97 -12.10 17.41
C LEU A 142 -16.63 -12.64 17.90
N GLU A 143 -15.72 -11.80 18.36
CA GLU A 143 -14.43 -12.25 18.89
C GLU A 143 -14.58 -13.12 20.14
N ALA A 144 -15.46 -12.73 21.06
CA ALA A 144 -15.78 -13.54 22.24
C ALA A 144 -16.35 -14.92 21.85
N ALA A 145 -17.21 -14.96 20.83
CA ALA A 145 -17.80 -16.19 20.32
C ALA A 145 -16.76 -17.12 19.67
N VAL A 146 -15.81 -16.55 18.90
CA VAL A 146 -14.65 -17.30 18.36
C VAL A 146 -13.79 -17.88 19.49
N CYS A 147 -13.67 -17.16 20.60
CA CYS A 147 -13.03 -17.63 21.84
C CYS A 147 -13.86 -18.66 22.62
N ARG A 148 -14.98 -19.15 22.06
CA ARG A 148 -15.92 -20.09 22.68
C ARG A 148 -16.54 -19.57 23.99
N ARG A 149 -16.73 -18.25 24.08
CA ARG A 149 -17.47 -17.60 25.16
C ARG A 149 -18.84 -17.19 24.65
N LYS A 150 -19.87 -17.34 25.48
CA LYS A 150 -21.19 -16.79 25.20
C LYS A 150 -21.05 -15.27 25.11
N SER A 151 -21.64 -14.66 24.09
CA SER A 151 -21.53 -13.22 23.90
C SER A 151 -22.79 -12.57 23.37
N ILE A 152 -23.06 -11.35 23.85
CA ILE A 152 -24.22 -10.57 23.41
C ILE A 152 -23.74 -9.18 23.00
N ALA A 153 -24.02 -8.80 21.76
CA ALA A 153 -23.91 -7.42 21.30
C ALA A 153 -25.21 -6.69 21.65
N LEU A 154 -25.11 -5.61 22.41
CA LEU A 154 -26.23 -4.80 22.89
C LEU A 154 -26.15 -3.40 22.27
N SER A 155 -27.27 -2.90 21.76
CA SER A 155 -27.32 -1.60 21.07
C SER A 155 -28.58 -0.84 21.42
N PHE A 156 -28.44 0.45 21.73
CA PHE A 156 -29.54 1.33 22.09
C PHE A 156 -29.92 2.19 20.89
N ALA A 157 -31.04 1.84 20.25
CA ALA A 157 -31.53 2.50 19.06
C ALA A 157 -32.35 3.73 19.45
N PHE A 158 -31.78 4.92 19.25
CA PHE A 158 -32.52 6.18 19.41
C PHE A 158 -33.14 6.65 18.08
N PHE A 159 -34.24 7.40 18.20
CA PHE A 159 -34.93 8.07 17.08
C PHE A 159 -34.78 9.58 17.14
N THR A 160 -34.37 10.11 18.30
CA THR A 160 -34.07 11.51 18.55
C THR A 160 -32.84 11.57 19.46
N ARG A 161 -32.06 12.65 19.40
CA ARG A 161 -30.88 12.86 20.28
C ARG A 161 -31.25 13.33 21.69
N GLN A 162 -32.52 13.27 22.07
CA GLN A 162 -32.96 13.65 23.41
C GLN A 162 -32.88 12.44 24.34
N HIS A 163 -31.79 12.35 25.08
CA HIS A 163 -31.47 11.23 25.96
C HIS A 163 -32.06 11.45 27.35
N ASP A 164 -33.36 11.16 27.51
CA ASP A 164 -34.00 11.20 28.83
C ASP A 164 -33.39 10.10 29.74
N PRO A 165 -32.77 10.46 30.88
CA PRO A 165 -32.22 9.50 31.82
C PRO A 165 -33.24 8.42 32.24
N ALA A 166 -34.53 8.76 32.37
CA ALA A 166 -35.55 7.80 32.75
C ALA A 166 -35.75 6.69 31.69
N VAL A 167 -35.61 7.04 30.40
CA VAL A 167 -35.69 6.10 29.29
C VAL A 167 -34.43 5.23 29.22
N ILE A 168 -33.25 5.81 29.44
CA ILE A 168 -31.98 5.06 29.50
C ILE A 168 -32.01 4.03 30.63
N GLU A 169 -32.44 4.45 31.82
CA GLU A 169 -32.59 3.59 33.00
C GLU A 169 -33.57 2.43 32.73
N ALA A 170 -34.71 2.72 32.08
CA ALA A 170 -35.68 1.70 31.68
C ALA A 170 -35.10 0.72 30.65
N ALA A 171 -34.33 1.22 29.67
CA ALA A 171 -33.64 0.38 28.69
C ALA A 171 -32.56 -0.50 29.34
N CYS A 172 -31.81 0.02 30.32
CA CYS A 172 -30.83 -0.76 31.08
C CYS A 172 -31.50 -1.90 31.86
N ARG A 173 -32.56 -1.61 32.62
CA ARG A 173 -33.34 -2.65 33.33
C ARG A 173 -33.92 -3.70 32.39
N HIS A 174 -34.48 -3.27 31.25
CA HIS A 174 -34.98 -4.19 30.23
C HIS A 174 -33.87 -5.07 29.67
N SER A 175 -32.70 -4.48 29.38
CA SER A 175 -31.54 -5.18 28.83
C SER A 175 -31.03 -6.24 29.79
N VAL A 176 -30.87 -5.94 31.08
CA VAL A 176 -30.47 -6.94 32.09
C VAL A 176 -31.44 -8.12 32.11
N ARG A 177 -32.77 -7.87 32.09
CA ARG A 177 -33.78 -8.93 32.03
C ARG A 177 -33.65 -9.80 30.77
N VAL A 178 -33.37 -9.18 29.62
CA VAL A 178 -33.17 -9.90 28.35
C VAL A 178 -31.89 -10.74 28.38
N LEU A 179 -30.78 -10.18 28.85
CA LEU A 179 -29.49 -10.86 28.96
C LEU A 179 -29.56 -12.10 29.86
N GLU A 180 -30.17 -11.96 31.04
CA GLU A 180 -30.37 -13.08 31.96
C GLU A 180 -31.24 -14.17 31.36
N ALA A 181 -32.30 -13.79 30.64
CA ALA A 181 -33.19 -14.72 29.97
C ALA A 181 -32.46 -15.49 28.86
N LEU A 182 -31.70 -14.78 28.01
CA LEU A 182 -30.89 -15.39 26.94
C LEU A 182 -29.81 -16.30 27.49
N TYR A 183 -29.11 -15.90 28.55
CA TYR A 183 -28.08 -16.73 29.17
C TYR A 183 -28.64 -18.06 29.69
N LYS A 184 -29.80 -18.02 30.36
CA LYS A 184 -30.50 -19.19 30.88
C LYS A 184 -31.04 -20.11 29.77
N GLN A 185 -31.45 -19.52 28.64
CA GLN A 185 -32.04 -20.23 27.50
C GLN A 185 -31.04 -20.53 26.38
N TRP A 186 -29.74 -20.33 26.62
CA TRP A 186 -28.73 -20.46 25.58
C TRP A 186 -28.77 -21.85 24.95
N PRO A 187 -28.84 -21.97 23.63
CA PRO A 187 -28.96 -23.25 22.94
C PRO A 187 -27.74 -24.14 23.20
N THR A 188 -27.99 -25.43 23.38
CA THR A 188 -26.94 -26.46 23.59
C THR A 188 -26.62 -27.23 22.31
N ASP A 189 -27.45 -27.10 21.28
CA ASP A 189 -27.26 -27.70 19.94
C ASP A 189 -26.28 -26.92 19.07
N GLY A 190 -25.76 -25.80 19.58
CA GLY A 190 -24.90 -24.90 18.83
C GLY A 190 -25.64 -24.21 17.69
N SER A 191 -26.93 -23.90 17.82
CA SER A 191 -27.68 -23.11 16.83
C SER A 191 -27.29 -21.61 16.85
N ALA A 192 -26.80 -21.09 17.97
CA ALA A 192 -26.31 -19.72 18.09
C ALA A 192 -24.97 -19.66 18.84
N ASP A 193 -24.03 -18.86 18.33
CA ASP A 193 -22.75 -18.59 18.99
C ASP A 193 -22.79 -17.26 19.77
N LEU A 194 -23.59 -16.29 19.30
CA LEU A 194 -23.81 -14.98 19.91
C LEU A 194 -25.23 -14.46 19.60
N TYR A 195 -25.64 -13.39 20.30
CA TYR A 195 -26.88 -12.66 19.99
C TYR A 195 -26.59 -11.17 19.72
N SER A 196 -27.28 -10.60 18.74
CA SER A 196 -27.41 -9.14 18.57
C SER A 196 -28.75 -8.70 19.15
N VAL A 197 -28.74 -7.77 20.10
CA VAL A 197 -29.92 -7.25 20.80
C VAL A 197 -30.00 -5.75 20.59
N ASN A 198 -31.03 -5.29 19.87
CA ASN A 198 -31.29 -3.86 19.68
C ASN A 198 -32.51 -3.45 20.51
N VAL A 199 -32.30 -2.55 21.45
CA VAL A 199 -33.33 -2.01 22.35
C VAL A 199 -33.69 -0.60 21.89
N PRO A 200 -34.94 -0.32 21.51
CA PRO A 200 -35.36 1.03 21.15
C PRO A 200 -35.45 1.92 22.40
N LEU A 201 -34.83 3.10 22.33
CA LEU A 201 -34.91 4.12 23.38
C LEU A 201 -36.24 4.88 23.25
N VAL A 202 -37.30 4.23 23.73
CA VAL A 202 -38.67 4.76 23.76
C VAL A 202 -39.26 4.64 25.16
N GLU A 203 -40.19 5.53 25.50
CA GLU A 203 -40.90 5.48 26.77
C GLU A 203 -41.64 4.15 26.93
N GLY A 204 -41.55 3.54 28.11
CA GLY A 204 -42.21 2.27 28.39
C GLY A 204 -41.64 1.07 27.63
N VAL A 205 -40.39 1.11 27.15
CA VAL A 205 -39.71 -0.03 26.48
C VAL A 205 -39.85 -1.36 27.25
N GLU A 206 -39.92 -1.31 28.59
CA GLU A 206 -40.10 -2.49 29.45
C GLU A 206 -41.43 -3.24 29.24
N HIS A 207 -42.43 -2.57 28.64
CA HIS A 207 -43.75 -3.10 28.32
C HIS A 207 -43.90 -3.46 26.83
N HIS A 208 -42.95 -3.08 25.99
CA HIS A 208 -42.94 -3.42 24.57
C HIS A 208 -42.59 -4.91 24.39
N LYS A 209 -42.87 -5.43 23.19
CA LYS A 209 -42.57 -6.83 22.89
C LYS A 209 -41.07 -6.99 22.68
N THR A 210 -40.54 -8.11 23.14
CA THR A 210 -39.21 -8.59 22.77
C THR A 210 -39.38 -9.71 21.75
N LEU A 211 -38.90 -9.51 20.53
CA LEU A 211 -39.15 -10.41 19.39
C LEU A 211 -37.84 -11.00 18.88
N TRP A 212 -37.90 -12.27 18.46
CA TRP A 212 -36.85 -12.87 17.64
C TRP A 212 -36.89 -12.26 16.23
N SER A 213 -35.72 -12.00 15.66
CA SER A 213 -35.58 -11.42 14.32
C SER A 213 -34.46 -12.05 13.52
N ASP A 214 -34.63 -12.06 12.20
CA ASP A 214 -33.52 -12.25 11.28
C ASP A 214 -32.87 -10.91 10.97
N MET A 215 -31.58 -10.95 10.63
CA MET A 215 -30.84 -9.78 10.16
C MET A 215 -31.29 -9.43 8.73
N LEU A 216 -31.73 -8.20 8.49
CA LEU A 216 -32.07 -7.75 7.14
C LEU A 216 -30.82 -7.67 6.25
N GLN A 217 -30.76 -8.46 5.18
CA GLN A 217 -29.71 -8.35 4.17
C GLN A 217 -29.95 -7.17 3.23
N ASN A 218 -29.19 -6.10 3.38
CA ASN A 218 -29.20 -4.91 2.54
C ASN A 218 -27.79 -4.58 1.99
N TYR A 219 -27.73 -3.67 1.02
CA TYR A 219 -26.52 -3.31 0.28
C TYR A 219 -26.52 -1.83 -0.07
N TRP A 220 -25.32 -1.24 -0.25
CA TRP A 220 -25.17 0.07 -0.86
C TRP A 220 -25.67 0.01 -2.32
N ARG A 221 -26.63 0.87 -2.69
CA ARG A 221 -27.26 0.81 -4.01
C ARG A 221 -26.56 1.68 -5.05
N GLU A 222 -26.23 2.92 -4.71
CA GLU A 222 -25.64 3.87 -5.66
C GLU A 222 -24.43 4.61 -5.08
N GLY A 223 -23.34 4.66 -5.86
CA GLY A 223 -22.11 5.44 -5.65
C GLY A 223 -21.21 5.03 -4.49
N SER A 224 -20.27 5.91 -4.15
CA SER A 224 -19.25 5.72 -3.12
C SER A 224 -19.80 6.12 -1.74
N CYS A 225 -19.29 5.51 -0.68
CA CYS A 225 -19.46 5.99 0.69
C CYS A 225 -18.48 7.13 1.04
N PHE A 226 -17.69 7.56 0.06
CA PHE A 226 -16.77 8.68 0.17
C PHE A 226 -17.12 9.76 -0.85
N GLU A 227 -17.05 11.01 -0.42
CA GLU A 227 -17.17 12.20 -1.26
C GLU A 227 -15.79 12.84 -1.45
N GLU A 228 -15.53 13.30 -2.67
CA GLU A 228 -14.31 14.05 -3.01
C GLU A 228 -14.46 15.48 -2.48
N ILE A 229 -13.45 15.97 -1.76
CA ILE A 229 -13.38 17.34 -1.26
C ILE A 229 -12.14 18.04 -1.80
N ASP A 230 -12.30 19.30 -2.19
CA ASP A 230 -11.22 20.21 -2.55
C ASP A 230 -10.81 21.00 -1.29
N GLY A 231 -9.62 20.72 -0.71
CA GLY A 231 -9.10 21.46 0.46
C GLY A 231 -8.74 20.59 1.68
N SER A 232 -8.36 21.26 2.78
CA SER A 232 -7.91 20.61 4.02
C SER A 232 -9.02 19.79 4.69
N ALA A 233 -8.64 18.63 5.24
CA ALA A 233 -9.53 17.83 6.07
C ALA A 233 -9.78 18.58 7.39
N GLY A 234 -11.05 18.88 7.69
CA GLY A 234 -11.45 19.45 8.99
C GLY A 234 -11.21 18.48 10.16
N ASP A 235 -11.47 18.93 11.38
CA ASP A 235 -11.32 18.13 12.60
C ASP A 235 -12.11 16.80 12.50
N PRO A 236 -11.45 15.63 12.57
CA PRO A 236 -12.09 14.32 12.50
C PRO A 236 -13.19 14.11 13.53
N ASP A 237 -13.05 14.67 14.74
CA ASP A 237 -14.00 14.46 15.84
C ASP A 237 -15.29 15.25 15.58
N GLU A 238 -15.20 16.52 15.17
CA GLU A 238 -16.36 17.34 14.80
C GLU A 238 -17.08 16.81 13.55
N GLU A 239 -16.34 16.22 12.62
CA GLU A 239 -16.91 15.63 11.42
C GLU A 239 -17.67 14.33 11.71
N GLU A 240 -17.16 13.47 12.59
CA GLU A 240 -17.89 12.29 13.05
C GLU A 240 -19.20 12.69 13.75
N GLU A 241 -19.20 13.76 14.55
CA GLU A 241 -20.40 14.28 15.20
C GLU A 241 -21.49 14.71 14.20
N ARG A 242 -21.08 15.37 13.10
CA ARG A 242 -21.96 15.77 12.00
C ARG A 242 -22.53 14.56 11.26
N ILE A 243 -21.71 13.56 10.97
CA ILE A 243 -22.16 12.33 10.29
C ILE A 243 -23.21 11.61 11.14
N ARG A 244 -22.95 11.46 12.44
CA ARG A 244 -23.93 10.91 13.40
C ARG A 244 -25.21 11.77 13.49
N ALA A 245 -25.17 13.05 13.11
CA ALA A 245 -26.35 13.93 13.14
C ALA A 245 -27.23 13.68 11.91
N GLY A 246 -26.60 13.42 10.76
CA GLY A 246 -27.26 13.02 9.51
C GLY A 246 -27.93 11.65 9.57
N GLU A 247 -27.51 10.74 10.47
CA GLU A 247 -28.19 9.45 10.69
C GLU A 247 -29.66 9.58 11.15
N VAL A 248 -30.10 10.77 11.57
CA VAL A 248 -31.50 11.03 11.99
C VAL A 248 -32.30 11.80 10.94
N ALA A 249 -31.65 12.49 10.00
CA ALA A 249 -32.27 13.36 9.00
C ALA A 249 -31.91 12.90 7.58
N GLY A 250 -32.90 12.34 6.88
CA GLY A 250 -32.75 11.87 5.50
C GLY A 250 -32.71 12.98 4.47
N ASP A 251 -31.74 13.89 4.54
CA ASP A 251 -31.55 14.95 3.55
C ASP A 251 -30.26 14.74 2.74
N GLY A 252 -30.45 14.52 1.43
CA GLY A 252 -29.38 14.42 0.45
C GLY A 252 -29.31 15.70 -0.37
N ALA A 253 -28.36 16.57 -0.07
CA ALA A 253 -28.01 17.69 -0.93
C ALA A 253 -26.65 17.41 -1.60
N LYS A 254 -26.62 17.44 -2.93
CA LYS A 254 -25.40 17.34 -3.74
C LYS A 254 -24.85 18.73 -4.03
N PRO A 255 -23.57 19.04 -3.75
CA PRO A 255 -22.86 20.12 -4.42
C PRO A 255 -22.30 19.64 -5.76
N GLU A 256 -22.27 20.53 -6.75
CA GLU A 256 -21.65 20.30 -8.06
C GLU A 256 -20.12 20.44 -7.96
N GLY A 257 -19.38 19.39 -8.35
CA GLY A 257 -17.91 19.42 -8.38
C GLY A 257 -17.38 19.93 -9.72
N THR A 258 -16.48 20.90 -9.67
CA THR A 258 -15.71 21.41 -10.81
C THR A 258 -14.50 20.51 -11.10
N HIS A 259 -14.38 20.04 -12.35
CA HIS A 259 -13.28 19.16 -12.77
C HIS A 259 -12.02 19.96 -13.15
N GLY A 260 -10.99 19.90 -12.30
CA GLY A 260 -9.59 20.24 -12.60
C GLY A 260 -8.68 19.19 -11.98
N GLY A 261 -7.54 18.87 -12.59
CA GLY A 261 -6.63 17.82 -12.12
C GLY A 261 -5.84 18.21 -10.87
N THR A 262 -6.48 18.16 -9.70
CA THR A 262 -5.91 18.39 -8.36
C THR A 262 -5.90 17.11 -7.51
N HIS A 263 -5.05 17.07 -6.48
CA HIS A 263 -4.96 15.96 -5.53
C HIS A 263 -6.29 15.79 -4.77
N LYS A 264 -6.85 14.59 -4.80
CA LYS A 264 -8.21 14.30 -4.32
C LYS A 264 -8.19 13.92 -2.85
N HIS A 265 -8.87 14.68 -2.00
CA HIS A 265 -9.17 14.27 -0.63
C HIS A 265 -10.54 13.59 -0.61
N PHE A 266 -10.69 12.55 0.22
CA PHE A 266 -11.93 11.79 0.32
C PHE A 266 -12.45 11.81 1.75
N LYS A 267 -13.70 12.22 1.90
CA LYS A 267 -14.41 12.28 3.17
C LYS A 267 -15.44 11.16 3.24
N TRP A 268 -15.54 10.48 4.38
CA TRP A 268 -16.61 9.50 4.61
C TRP A 268 -17.98 10.22 4.65
N ALA A 269 -18.85 9.89 3.70
CA ALA A 269 -20.17 10.48 3.52
C ALA A 269 -21.15 9.43 2.94
N PRO A 270 -21.52 8.40 3.72
CA PRO A 270 -22.40 7.34 3.26
C PRO A 270 -23.84 7.83 3.09
N ARG A 271 -24.50 7.40 2.01
CA ARG A 271 -25.92 7.69 1.78
C ARG A 271 -26.82 6.77 2.60
N MET A 272 -27.11 7.16 3.84
CA MET A 272 -27.92 6.36 4.77
C MET A 272 -29.41 6.26 4.39
N ALA A 273 -29.92 7.16 3.55
CA ALA A 273 -31.31 7.15 3.09
C ALA A 273 -31.69 5.81 2.41
N ASP A 274 -30.78 5.22 1.63
CA ASP A 274 -31.00 3.94 0.95
C ASP A 274 -31.12 2.78 1.95
N VAL A 275 -30.34 2.84 3.02
CA VAL A 275 -30.35 1.87 4.12
C VAL A 275 -31.69 1.94 4.84
N TYR A 276 -32.17 3.14 5.20
CA TYR A 276 -33.48 3.30 5.85
C TYR A 276 -34.65 2.90 4.94
N GLN A 277 -34.61 3.26 3.65
CA GLN A 277 -35.63 2.84 2.69
C GLN A 277 -35.70 1.30 2.59
N SER A 278 -34.56 0.61 2.67
CA SER A 278 -34.53 -0.86 2.66
C SER A 278 -35.26 -1.48 3.86
N VAL A 279 -35.21 -0.82 5.03
CA VAL A 279 -35.95 -1.23 6.22
C VAL A 279 -37.45 -1.07 6.02
N ASP A 280 -37.89 0.02 5.40
CA ASP A 280 -39.32 0.27 5.15
C ASP A 280 -39.92 -0.72 4.15
N LEU A 281 -39.14 -1.12 3.16
CA LEU A 281 -39.53 -2.11 2.15
C LEU A 281 -39.43 -3.56 2.65
N SER A 282 -38.84 -3.79 3.82
CA SER A 282 -38.62 -5.13 4.35
C SER A 282 -39.89 -5.80 4.90
N GLY A 283 -39.92 -7.14 4.86
CA GLY A 283 -41.01 -7.94 5.40
C GLY A 283 -41.05 -7.96 6.94
N PRO A 284 -42.17 -8.41 7.55
CA PRO A 284 -42.26 -8.58 9.00
C PRO A 284 -41.24 -9.61 9.50
N GLY A 285 -40.64 -9.38 10.67
CA GLY A 285 -39.65 -10.27 11.30
C GLY A 285 -38.19 -9.87 11.09
N MET A 286 -37.93 -8.86 10.27
CA MET A 286 -36.60 -8.28 10.09
C MET A 286 -36.25 -7.32 11.24
N ASP A 287 -35.03 -7.41 11.73
CA ASP A 287 -34.51 -6.65 12.88
C ASP A 287 -34.74 -5.13 12.78
N GLY A 288 -34.38 -4.51 11.65
CA GLY A 288 -34.56 -3.06 11.44
C GLY A 288 -36.02 -2.62 11.54
N ARG A 289 -36.94 -3.44 11.04
CA ARG A 289 -38.38 -3.16 11.05
C ARG A 289 -38.96 -3.31 12.46
N ILE A 290 -38.52 -4.32 13.21
CA ILE A 290 -38.94 -4.53 14.61
C ILE A 290 -38.54 -3.36 15.50
N VAL A 291 -37.29 -2.90 15.37
CA VAL A 291 -36.79 -1.73 16.12
C VAL A 291 -37.57 -0.48 15.74
N ARG A 292 -37.77 -0.21 14.43
CA ARG A 292 -38.59 0.91 13.94
C ARG A 292 -40.01 0.90 14.50
N ASP A 293 -40.61 -0.28 14.64
CA ASP A 293 -41.94 -0.46 15.23
C ASP A 293 -41.95 -0.33 16.78
N GLY A 294 -40.84 0.09 17.39
CA GLY A 294 -40.70 0.35 18.83
C GLY A 294 -40.48 -0.90 19.69
N ASN A 295 -40.16 -2.05 19.09
CA ASN A 295 -39.99 -3.31 19.81
C ASN A 295 -38.50 -3.70 19.91
N THR A 296 -38.13 -4.39 21.00
CA THR A 296 -36.78 -4.94 21.16
C THR A 296 -36.61 -6.13 20.22
N CYS A 297 -35.53 -6.16 19.45
CA CYS A 297 -35.22 -7.29 18.56
C CYS A 297 -34.03 -8.12 19.09
N ILE A 298 -34.11 -9.44 18.92
CA ILE A 298 -33.04 -10.39 19.26
C ILE A 298 -32.75 -11.23 18.02
N THR A 299 -31.53 -11.10 17.51
CA THR A 299 -31.08 -11.89 16.36
C THR A 299 -30.01 -12.90 16.78
N PRO A 300 -30.29 -14.21 16.69
CA PRO A 300 -29.27 -15.25 16.86
C PRO A 300 -28.26 -15.21 15.71
N LEU A 301 -26.97 -15.22 16.02
CA LEU A 301 -25.91 -15.16 15.02
C LEU A 301 -24.90 -16.30 15.19
N LYS A 302 -24.16 -16.54 14.11
CA LYS A 302 -23.01 -17.44 14.06
C LYS A 302 -21.73 -16.63 13.90
N ALA A 303 -20.67 -17.08 14.58
CA ALA A 303 -19.35 -16.45 14.49
C ALA A 303 -18.60 -16.92 13.24
N ASN A 304 -19.22 -16.70 12.09
CA ASN A 304 -18.68 -17.03 10.78
C ASN A 304 -19.14 -15.98 9.76
N PHE A 305 -18.52 -15.99 8.59
CA PHE A 305 -19.14 -15.36 7.44
C PHE A 305 -20.35 -16.21 7.04
N ALA A 306 -21.45 -15.54 6.66
CA ALA A 306 -22.58 -16.21 6.05
C ALA A 306 -22.08 -16.91 4.78
N VAL A 307 -22.04 -18.24 4.79
CA VAL A 307 -21.64 -19.04 3.63
C VAL A 307 -22.86 -19.14 2.72
N SER A 308 -22.76 -18.62 1.49
CA SER A 308 -23.82 -18.78 0.50
C SER A 308 -24.03 -20.27 0.19
N HIS A 309 -25.30 -20.67 0.01
CA HIS A 309 -25.78 -22.04 -0.21
C HIS A 309 -24.69 -23.10 -0.42
N ALA A 310 -24.53 -23.98 0.58
CA ALA A 310 -23.55 -25.07 0.60
C ALA A 310 -23.79 -26.17 -0.47
N ASP A 311 -24.65 -25.93 -1.45
CA ASP A 311 -24.98 -26.84 -2.54
C ASP A 311 -23.76 -27.14 -3.43
N ARG A 312 -22.72 -26.30 -3.37
CA ARG A 312 -21.44 -26.49 -4.08
C ARG A 312 -20.30 -27.04 -3.20
N ALA A 313 -20.52 -27.21 -1.90
CA ALA A 313 -19.50 -27.71 -1.00
C ALA A 313 -19.27 -29.21 -1.27
N GLY A 314 -18.06 -29.57 -1.73
CA GLY A 314 -17.74 -30.94 -2.13
C GLY A 314 -18.19 -31.32 -3.54
N THR A 315 -18.81 -30.40 -4.29
CA THR A 315 -18.93 -30.52 -5.74
C THR A 315 -17.70 -29.87 -6.37
N GLU A 316 -17.12 -30.51 -7.38
CA GLU A 316 -16.09 -29.88 -8.19
C GLU A 316 -16.67 -28.63 -8.86
N PHE A 317 -15.92 -27.52 -8.81
CA PHE A 317 -16.30 -26.32 -9.54
C PHE A 317 -16.07 -26.61 -11.03
N GLU A 318 -17.14 -26.98 -11.73
CA GLU A 318 -17.12 -27.23 -13.17
C GLU A 318 -16.80 -25.93 -13.91
N LEU A 319 -15.52 -25.75 -14.25
CA LEU A 319 -15.11 -24.79 -15.27
C LEU A 319 -15.73 -25.27 -16.59
N PRO A 320 -16.44 -24.40 -17.33
CA PRO A 320 -16.99 -24.80 -18.62
C PRO A 320 -15.86 -25.27 -19.52
N ILE A 321 -15.80 -26.59 -19.74
CA ILE A 321 -15.00 -27.18 -20.81
C ILE A 321 -15.62 -26.63 -22.09
N CYS A 322 -14.85 -25.85 -22.87
CA CYS A 322 -15.26 -25.47 -24.21
C CYS A 322 -15.63 -26.77 -24.95
N PRO A 323 -16.87 -26.91 -25.44
CA PRO A 323 -17.29 -28.17 -26.04
C PRO A 323 -16.44 -28.46 -27.27
N GLU A 324 -15.65 -29.52 -27.19
CA GLU A 324 -15.32 -30.32 -28.36
C GLU A 324 -16.65 -30.84 -28.96
N ASN A 325 -17.09 -30.14 -30.00
CA ASN A 325 -17.97 -30.56 -31.08
C ASN A 325 -19.29 -31.29 -30.78
N GLY A 326 -20.38 -30.69 -31.28
CA GLY A 326 -21.52 -31.45 -31.79
C GLY A 326 -22.50 -30.56 -32.59
N PRO A 327 -23.36 -31.13 -33.46
CA PRO A 327 -23.74 -32.56 -33.53
C PRO A 327 -23.77 -33.16 -34.95
N VAL A 328 -23.85 -34.49 -35.08
CA VAL A 328 -24.97 -35.23 -35.73
C VAL A 328 -24.84 -36.75 -35.51
N LEU A 329 -25.90 -37.30 -34.90
CA LEU A 329 -26.47 -38.67 -34.93
C LEU A 329 -25.68 -39.91 -35.39
N SER A 330 -25.60 -40.85 -34.43
CA SER A 330 -25.98 -42.29 -34.49
C SER A 330 -25.35 -43.21 -35.56
N THR A 331 -24.62 -44.24 -35.14
CA THR A 331 -25.15 -45.61 -35.01
C THR A 331 -24.06 -46.62 -34.59
N ALA A 332 -24.55 -47.74 -34.07
CA ALA A 332 -23.90 -48.87 -33.45
C ALA A 332 -22.72 -49.54 -34.19
N ALA A 333 -21.80 -50.04 -33.36
CA ALA A 333 -21.22 -51.38 -33.35
C ALA A 333 -20.35 -51.91 -34.52
N ALA A 334 -19.33 -52.63 -34.06
CA ALA A 334 -18.69 -53.82 -34.65
C ALA A 334 -17.27 -53.64 -35.17
N ALA A 335 -16.48 -54.65 -34.81
CA ALA A 335 -15.06 -54.79 -35.00
C ALA A 335 -14.64 -54.99 -36.47
N SER A 336 -13.34 -54.80 -36.69
CA SER A 336 -12.43 -55.54 -37.60
C SER A 336 -11.75 -54.69 -38.67
N GLY A 337 -10.47 -55.02 -38.92
CA GLY A 337 -9.91 -54.99 -40.27
C GLY A 337 -8.93 -53.87 -40.61
N ARG A 338 -7.64 -54.23 -40.55
CA ARG A 338 -6.60 -54.02 -41.57
C ARG A 338 -6.42 -52.67 -42.30
N ASP A 339 -5.13 -52.34 -42.31
CA ASP A 339 -4.28 -51.96 -43.45
C ASP A 339 -3.93 -50.49 -43.70
N LYS A 340 -2.64 -50.41 -44.06
CA LYS A 340 -1.81 -49.25 -44.42
C LYS A 340 -2.45 -48.36 -45.48
N THR A 341 -2.29 -47.05 -45.34
CA THR A 341 -1.76 -46.21 -46.42
C THR A 341 -1.26 -44.87 -45.89
N THR A 342 -0.02 -44.56 -46.28
CA THR A 342 0.66 -43.27 -46.29
C THR A 342 -0.18 -42.11 -46.85
N GLN A 343 -0.18 -40.97 -46.17
CA GLN A 343 -0.11 -39.65 -46.82
C GLN A 343 0.85 -38.73 -46.05
N LYS A 344 1.83 -38.20 -46.78
CA LYS A 344 2.68 -37.07 -46.42
C LYS A 344 1.80 -35.82 -46.29
N GLY A 345 1.89 -35.13 -45.17
CA GLY A 345 1.52 -33.73 -44.98
C GLY A 345 2.71 -33.02 -44.31
N GLN A 346 2.97 -31.79 -44.75
CA GLN A 346 4.22 -31.05 -44.60
C GLN A 346 4.51 -30.58 -43.16
N ASP A 347 5.80 -30.56 -42.83
CA ASP A 347 6.43 -29.83 -41.73
C ASP A 347 6.09 -28.33 -41.78
N GLU A 348 5.55 -27.77 -40.69
CA GLU A 348 5.74 -26.36 -40.31
C GLU A 348 6.05 -26.29 -38.80
N GLY A 349 7.20 -25.70 -38.45
CA GLY A 349 7.75 -25.63 -37.08
C GLY A 349 7.03 -24.61 -36.17
N PRO A 350 7.40 -24.56 -34.87
CA PRO A 350 6.63 -23.85 -33.85
C PRO A 350 6.76 -22.33 -33.97
N VAL A 351 5.65 -21.67 -34.30
CA VAL A 351 5.45 -20.20 -34.29
C VAL A 351 5.29 -19.73 -32.84
N PHE A 352 6.00 -18.67 -32.43
CA PHE A 352 5.74 -18.00 -31.15
C PHE A 352 5.10 -16.62 -31.34
N GLU A 353 4.19 -16.29 -30.44
CA GLU A 353 3.37 -15.08 -30.45
C GLU A 353 4.02 -14.03 -29.56
N ALA A 354 4.21 -12.80 -30.05
CA ALA A 354 4.78 -11.70 -29.29
C ALA A 354 3.80 -10.54 -29.17
N ILE A 355 3.51 -10.13 -27.94
CA ILE A 355 2.74 -8.94 -27.60
C ILE A 355 3.75 -7.87 -27.17
N VAL A 356 3.88 -6.81 -27.95
CA VAL A 356 4.80 -5.69 -27.69
C VAL A 356 4.02 -4.38 -27.66
N ALA A 357 3.52 -4.03 -26.49
CA ALA A 357 2.75 -2.81 -26.26
C ALA A 357 3.36 -2.09 -25.07
N TYR A 358 4.52 -1.46 -25.29
CA TYR A 358 5.36 -0.84 -24.25
C TYR A 358 4.91 0.61 -23.94
N GLU A 359 3.97 1.16 -24.72
CA GLU A 359 3.37 2.51 -24.57
C GLU A 359 4.35 3.70 -24.63
N ASP A 360 5.63 3.44 -24.91
CA ASP A 360 6.65 4.45 -25.15
C ASP A 360 6.92 4.63 -26.66
N PRO A 361 6.63 5.82 -27.25
CA PRO A 361 6.84 6.10 -28.67
C PRO A 361 8.30 6.00 -29.15
N TYR A 362 9.27 6.14 -28.25
CA TYR A 362 10.70 6.04 -28.56
C TYR A 362 11.19 4.58 -28.47
N VAL A 363 10.79 3.84 -27.44
CA VAL A 363 11.35 2.51 -27.14
C VAL A 363 10.65 1.41 -27.92
N GLN A 364 9.32 1.47 -28.07
CA GLN A 364 8.55 0.42 -28.72
C GLN A 364 9.02 0.11 -30.15
N PRO A 365 9.30 1.12 -31.03
CA PRO A 365 9.84 0.85 -32.36
C PRO A 365 11.21 0.15 -32.33
N LEU A 366 12.06 0.47 -31.36
CA LEU A 366 13.39 -0.15 -31.20
C LEU A 366 13.28 -1.61 -30.77
N ILE A 367 12.35 -1.93 -29.85
CA ILE A 367 12.05 -3.32 -29.43
C ILE A 367 11.56 -4.13 -30.63
N VAL A 368 10.61 -3.59 -31.40
CA VAL A 368 10.05 -4.26 -32.59
C VAL A 368 11.13 -4.46 -33.66
N SER A 369 12.01 -3.48 -33.87
CA SER A 369 13.16 -3.60 -34.77
C SER A 369 14.12 -4.71 -34.34
N ALA A 370 14.50 -4.76 -33.05
CA ALA A 370 15.36 -5.80 -32.48
C ALA A 370 14.72 -7.20 -32.59
N LEU A 371 13.41 -7.31 -32.33
CA LEU A 371 12.67 -8.55 -32.44
C LEU A 371 12.67 -9.09 -33.88
N ASN A 372 12.38 -8.24 -34.87
CA ASN A 372 12.41 -8.63 -36.30
C ASN A 372 13.82 -8.93 -36.81
N ALA A 373 14.85 -8.30 -36.25
CA ALA A 373 16.25 -8.56 -36.61
C ALA A 373 16.72 -9.93 -36.11
N VAL A 374 16.23 -10.37 -34.95
CA VAL A 374 16.64 -11.63 -34.30
C VAL A 374 15.78 -12.81 -34.75
N PHE A 375 14.49 -12.60 -35.02
CA PHE A 375 13.55 -13.66 -35.38
C PHE A 375 12.96 -13.43 -36.79
N PRO A 376 13.21 -14.33 -37.77
CA PRO A 376 12.66 -14.18 -39.11
C PRO A 376 11.14 -14.41 -39.16
N GLN A 377 10.46 -13.75 -40.09
CA GLN A 377 8.99 -13.66 -40.21
C GLN A 377 8.17 -14.96 -40.31
N PRO A 378 8.67 -16.15 -40.72
CA PRO A 378 7.85 -17.37 -40.59
C PRO A 378 7.74 -17.89 -39.15
N LEU A 379 8.51 -17.36 -38.19
CA LEU A 379 8.56 -17.85 -36.80
C LEU A 379 7.84 -16.95 -35.77
N LEU A 380 7.44 -15.73 -36.17
CA LEU A 380 6.96 -14.69 -35.27
C LEU A 380 5.62 -14.12 -35.74
N ARG A 381 4.62 -14.11 -34.86
CA ARG A 381 3.41 -13.29 -35.03
C ARG A 381 3.42 -12.18 -33.97
N LEU A 382 3.33 -10.93 -34.43
CA LEU A 382 3.53 -9.74 -33.61
C LEU A 382 2.23 -8.94 -33.44
N THR A 383 1.91 -8.58 -32.21
CA THR A 383 0.81 -7.67 -31.84
C THR A 383 1.38 -6.46 -31.11
N THR A 384 1.17 -5.26 -31.64
CA THR A 384 1.75 -4.01 -31.09
C THR A 384 0.75 -3.04 -30.48
N ASP A 385 -0.55 -3.26 -30.69
CA ASP A 385 -1.61 -2.36 -30.26
C ASP A 385 -2.70 -3.15 -29.52
N LEU A 386 -2.93 -2.77 -28.27
CA LEU A 386 -3.91 -3.39 -27.37
C LEU A 386 -5.27 -2.66 -27.41
N SER A 387 -5.36 -1.48 -28.03
CA SER A 387 -6.59 -0.67 -28.09
C SER A 387 -7.73 -1.31 -28.90
N SER A 388 -7.40 -2.28 -29.75
CA SER A 388 -8.36 -3.08 -30.51
C SER A 388 -8.97 -4.25 -29.71
N LEU A 389 -8.56 -4.45 -28.46
CA LEU A 389 -9.01 -5.53 -27.58
C LEU A 389 -9.87 -4.94 -26.46
N GLU A 390 -11.20 -5.10 -26.56
CA GLU A 390 -12.24 -4.50 -25.71
C GLU A 390 -12.24 -4.97 -24.23
N THR A 391 -11.12 -5.47 -23.68
CA THR A 391 -11.02 -5.96 -22.31
C THR A 391 -9.77 -5.46 -21.61
N THR A 392 -9.92 -4.48 -20.72
CA THR A 392 -9.00 -4.24 -19.61
C THR A 392 -9.56 -4.91 -18.34
N PRO A 393 -8.76 -5.69 -17.58
CA PRO A 393 -7.35 -6.05 -17.81
C PRO A 393 -7.16 -7.07 -18.95
N LEU A 394 -5.96 -7.08 -19.54
CA LEU A 394 -5.56 -8.03 -20.58
C LEU A 394 -5.70 -9.46 -20.04
N SER A 395 -6.57 -10.24 -20.67
CA SER A 395 -6.69 -11.65 -20.39
C SER A 395 -6.04 -12.40 -21.55
N VAL A 396 -4.76 -12.72 -21.42
CA VAL A 396 -3.97 -13.40 -22.47
C VAL A 396 -4.58 -14.77 -22.80
N SER A 397 -5.25 -15.37 -21.81
CA SER A 397 -6.05 -16.61 -21.95
C SER A 397 -7.22 -16.51 -22.94
N LYS A 398 -7.74 -15.30 -23.23
CA LYS A 398 -8.79 -15.09 -24.25
C LYS A 398 -8.22 -14.97 -25.66
N LEU A 399 -6.99 -14.47 -25.79
CA LEU A 399 -6.30 -14.27 -27.07
C LEU A 399 -5.71 -15.57 -27.61
N PHE A 400 -5.16 -16.39 -26.71
CA PHE A 400 -4.47 -17.63 -27.06
C PHE A 400 -4.96 -18.79 -26.17
N PRO A 401 -6.09 -19.44 -26.53
CA PRO A 401 -6.72 -20.49 -25.72
C PRO A 401 -5.99 -21.85 -25.72
N SER A 402 -4.97 -22.05 -26.57
CA SER A 402 -4.19 -23.29 -26.66
C SER A 402 -2.92 -23.24 -25.80
N SER A 403 -2.79 -24.18 -24.85
CA SER A 403 -1.67 -24.28 -23.89
C SER A 403 -0.29 -24.59 -24.52
N ASP A 404 -0.24 -24.97 -25.81
CA ASP A 404 1.00 -25.28 -26.54
C ASP A 404 1.62 -24.07 -27.27
N CYS A 405 1.00 -22.89 -27.25
CA CYS A 405 1.54 -21.69 -27.89
C CYS A 405 2.63 -21.04 -27.03
N LYS A 406 3.80 -20.79 -27.64
CA LYS A 406 4.88 -19.99 -27.06
C LYS A 406 4.50 -18.52 -27.11
N ILE A 407 4.46 -17.81 -25.98
CA ILE A 407 3.97 -16.44 -25.86
C ILE A 407 5.02 -15.56 -25.19
N LEU A 408 5.33 -14.41 -25.80
CA LEU A 408 6.18 -13.36 -25.27
C LEU A 408 5.33 -12.13 -24.95
N GLN A 409 5.42 -11.62 -23.72
CA GLN A 409 4.79 -10.38 -23.30
C GLN A 409 5.86 -9.32 -23.00
N ILE A 410 5.81 -8.20 -23.72
CA ILE A 410 6.59 -6.99 -23.47
C ILE A 410 5.60 -5.82 -23.34
N THR A 411 5.19 -5.54 -22.10
CA THR A 411 4.19 -4.53 -21.76
C THR A 411 4.63 -3.74 -20.51
N PRO A 412 3.98 -2.59 -20.19
CA PRO A 412 4.12 -1.94 -18.90
C PRO A 412 3.81 -2.90 -17.76
N TYR A 413 4.47 -2.70 -16.62
CA TYR A 413 4.34 -3.58 -15.46
C TYR A 413 2.87 -3.85 -15.04
N GLU A 414 2.02 -2.82 -15.05
CA GLU A 414 0.59 -2.90 -14.68
C GLU A 414 -0.27 -3.68 -15.69
N CYS A 415 0.24 -3.90 -16.91
CA CYS A 415 -0.47 -4.58 -17.99
C CYS A 415 -0.02 -6.03 -18.20
N ILE A 416 0.95 -6.52 -17.43
CA ILE A 416 1.43 -7.91 -17.52
C ILE A 416 0.41 -8.84 -16.86
N ASP A 417 -0.03 -9.87 -17.59
CA ASP A 417 -0.88 -10.94 -17.05
C ASP A 417 -0.02 -11.96 -16.26
N PHE A 418 0.33 -11.60 -15.02
CA PHE A 418 1.14 -12.44 -14.14
C PHE A 418 0.47 -13.77 -13.79
N GLU A 419 -0.86 -13.82 -13.75
CA GLU A 419 -1.61 -15.06 -13.48
C GLU A 419 -1.44 -16.05 -14.63
N PHE A 420 -1.62 -15.62 -15.87
CA PHE A 420 -1.39 -16.45 -17.05
C PHE A 420 0.07 -16.89 -17.16
N ALA A 421 1.02 -15.99 -16.89
CA ALA A 421 2.44 -16.29 -16.91
C ALA A 421 2.83 -17.33 -15.84
N ALA A 422 2.24 -17.27 -14.64
CA ALA A 422 2.46 -18.25 -13.58
C ALA A 422 1.86 -19.62 -13.93
N ALA A 423 0.68 -19.65 -14.57
CA ALA A 423 0.04 -20.88 -15.00
C ALA A 423 0.74 -21.58 -16.19
N ASN A 424 1.42 -20.81 -17.06
CA ASN A 424 2.08 -21.30 -18.27
C ASN A 424 3.59 -21.06 -18.25
N SER A 425 4.25 -21.42 -17.15
CA SER A 425 5.67 -21.10 -16.92
C SER A 425 6.64 -21.64 -17.96
N ALA A 426 6.33 -22.74 -18.66
CA ALA A 426 7.19 -23.28 -19.71
C ALA A 426 7.04 -22.55 -21.06
N ASN A 427 5.88 -21.93 -21.32
CA ASN A 427 5.50 -21.45 -22.64
C ASN A 427 5.27 -19.93 -22.69
N CYS A 428 5.15 -19.25 -21.55
CA CYS A 428 4.92 -17.81 -21.47
C CYS A 428 6.10 -17.07 -20.81
N LEU A 429 6.70 -16.13 -21.54
CA LEU A 429 7.80 -15.28 -21.07
C LEU A 429 7.34 -13.82 -20.88
N VAL A 430 7.62 -13.23 -19.73
CA VAL A 430 7.28 -11.83 -19.40
C VAL A 430 8.52 -10.96 -19.17
N ASN A 431 8.40 -9.65 -19.42
CA ASN A 431 9.50 -8.67 -19.34
C ASN A 431 9.72 -8.02 -17.96
N SER A 432 9.14 -8.56 -16.89
CA SER A 432 9.39 -8.09 -15.52
C SER A 432 9.21 -9.18 -14.47
N TYR A 433 9.98 -9.13 -13.37
CA TYR A 433 9.73 -9.94 -12.18
C TYR A 433 8.61 -9.34 -11.34
N MET A 434 7.72 -10.19 -10.81
CA MET A 434 6.56 -9.74 -10.01
C MET A 434 6.97 -9.01 -8.72
N ILE A 435 7.99 -9.48 -8.00
CA ILE A 435 8.44 -8.86 -6.74
C ILE A 435 9.92 -8.54 -6.86
N ARG A 436 10.27 -7.25 -6.87
CA ARG A 436 11.64 -6.74 -7.08
C ARG A 436 12.02 -5.53 -6.22
N LYS A 437 11.23 -5.27 -5.18
CA LYS A 437 11.40 -4.13 -4.27
C LYS A 437 12.78 -4.08 -3.61
N ALA A 438 13.43 -5.24 -3.41
CA ALA A 438 14.77 -5.31 -2.81
C ALA A 438 15.84 -4.50 -3.57
N LEU A 439 15.66 -4.34 -4.89
CA LEU A 439 16.60 -3.63 -5.76
C LEU A 439 16.15 -2.20 -6.05
N ILE A 440 14.87 -2.04 -6.43
CA ILE A 440 14.40 -0.79 -7.04
C ILE A 440 13.99 0.30 -6.04
N ARG A 441 13.93 -0.02 -4.74
CA ARG A 441 13.61 0.94 -3.68
C ARG A 441 14.85 1.18 -2.85
N LYS A 442 15.25 2.45 -2.71
CA LYS A 442 16.54 2.85 -2.12
C LYS A 442 16.74 2.33 -0.67
N HIS A 443 15.71 2.39 0.17
CA HIS A 443 15.80 1.85 1.53
C HIS A 443 16.02 0.33 1.53
N TYR A 444 15.24 -0.43 0.77
CA TYR A 444 15.43 -1.88 0.65
C TYR A 444 16.77 -2.26 0.01
N LEU A 445 17.27 -1.46 -0.94
CA LEU A 445 18.60 -1.65 -1.54
C LEU A 445 19.70 -1.56 -0.48
N SER A 446 19.65 -0.52 0.37
CA SER A 446 20.58 -0.32 1.50
C SER A 446 20.50 -1.50 2.48
N THR A 447 19.30 -1.88 2.93
CA THR A 447 19.09 -3.01 3.83
C THR A 447 19.60 -4.34 3.24
N THR A 448 19.44 -4.53 1.93
CA THR A 448 19.94 -5.73 1.24
C THR A 448 21.45 -5.83 1.31
N VAL A 449 22.16 -4.71 1.11
CA VAL A 449 23.62 -4.64 1.26
C VAL A 449 24.03 -4.96 2.69
N ASP A 450 23.38 -4.37 3.70
CA ASP A 450 23.72 -4.60 5.11
C ASP A 450 23.57 -6.07 5.50
N HIS A 451 22.44 -6.69 5.13
CA HIS A 451 22.20 -8.11 5.37
C HIS A 451 23.22 -9.02 4.67
N TRP A 452 23.65 -8.65 3.46
CA TRP A 452 24.63 -9.42 2.70
C TRP A 452 26.04 -9.27 3.27
N VAL A 453 26.48 -8.05 3.54
CA VAL A 453 27.82 -7.73 4.06
C VAL A 453 28.01 -8.28 5.47
N ALA A 454 26.95 -8.28 6.30
CA ALA A 454 26.99 -8.92 7.62
C ALA A 454 27.35 -10.41 7.55
N LYS A 455 26.91 -11.11 6.50
CA LYS A 455 27.20 -12.53 6.25
C LYS A 455 28.46 -12.74 5.40
N ASN A 456 28.80 -11.76 4.56
CA ASN A 456 29.92 -11.78 3.64
C ASN A 456 30.79 -10.52 3.83
N PRO A 457 31.59 -10.41 4.90
CA PRO A 457 32.34 -9.19 5.21
C PRO A 457 33.39 -8.78 4.17
N ALA A 458 33.81 -9.72 3.32
CA ALA A 458 34.76 -9.50 2.22
C ALA A 458 34.08 -9.08 0.90
N SER A 459 32.76 -8.91 0.91
CA SER A 459 31.97 -8.48 -0.24
C SER A 459 32.40 -7.09 -0.75
N PRO A 460 32.66 -6.91 -2.06
CA PRO A 460 32.87 -5.59 -2.64
C PRO A 460 31.71 -4.61 -2.41
N LEU A 461 30.47 -5.06 -2.18
CA LEU A 461 29.34 -4.16 -1.87
C LEU A 461 29.62 -3.24 -0.68
N LYS A 462 30.43 -3.68 0.30
CA LYS A 462 30.83 -2.86 1.45
C LYS A 462 31.63 -1.61 1.05
N ALA A 463 32.43 -1.72 -0.01
CA ALA A 463 33.33 -0.66 -0.49
C ALA A 463 32.76 0.11 -1.70
N HIS A 464 31.69 -0.41 -2.32
CA HIS A 464 31.12 0.14 -3.55
C HIS A 464 29.65 0.57 -3.43
N VAL A 465 29.04 0.48 -2.24
CA VAL A 465 27.71 1.03 -1.96
C VAL A 465 27.78 1.86 -0.68
N LYS A 466 27.29 3.11 -0.73
CA LYS A 466 27.17 3.93 0.48
C LYS A 466 25.90 3.54 1.25
N ARG A 467 26.09 3.09 2.48
CA ARG A 467 24.99 2.82 3.43
C ARG A 467 24.14 4.07 3.54
N SER A 468 22.85 3.91 3.34
CA SER A 468 21.87 4.99 3.41
C SER A 468 20.93 4.73 4.59
N GLU A 469 20.58 5.78 5.31
CA GLU A 469 19.67 5.75 6.45
C GLU A 469 18.30 6.25 5.99
N SER A 470 17.25 5.49 6.31
CA SER A 470 15.86 5.89 6.06
C SER A 470 15.19 6.26 7.36
N PHE A 471 14.40 7.33 7.36
CA PHE A 471 13.63 7.78 8.51
C PHE A 471 12.30 8.35 8.05
N GLU A 472 11.36 8.41 8.99
CA GLU A 472 10.00 8.89 8.77
C GLU A 472 9.73 10.14 9.61
N ILE A 473 9.18 11.17 8.97
CA ILE A 473 8.86 12.45 9.61
C ILE A 473 7.45 12.86 9.24
N ASP A 474 6.64 13.17 10.24
CA ASP A 474 5.31 13.74 10.06
C ASP A 474 5.35 15.28 10.01
N TYR A 475 6.16 15.94 10.86
CA TYR A 475 6.36 17.40 10.92
C TYR A 475 7.82 17.75 11.22
N ALA A 476 8.30 18.90 10.73
CA ALA A 476 9.69 19.36 10.90
C ALA A 476 10.10 19.46 12.38
N GLU A 477 9.18 19.83 13.27
CA GLU A 477 9.42 19.94 14.72
C GLU A 477 9.80 18.62 15.40
N PHE A 478 9.49 17.47 14.78
CA PHE A 478 9.81 16.12 15.28
C PHE A 478 11.02 15.49 14.57
N LEU A 479 11.81 16.27 13.82
CA LEU A 479 13.01 15.76 13.13
C LEU A 479 13.98 15.08 14.11
N ASP A 480 14.18 15.65 15.31
CA ASP A 480 15.03 15.06 16.35
C ASP A 480 14.56 13.66 16.76
N ASP A 481 13.24 13.47 16.93
CA ASP A 481 12.64 12.20 17.32
C ASP A 481 12.71 11.16 16.19
N ALA A 482 12.50 11.60 14.94
CA ALA A 482 12.60 10.75 13.76
C ALA A 482 14.02 10.21 13.50
N LEU A 483 15.04 11.00 13.85
CA LEU A 483 16.44 10.62 13.67
C LEU A 483 16.99 9.72 14.77
N VAL A 484 16.22 9.42 15.83
CA VAL A 484 16.63 8.50 16.90
C VAL A 484 16.98 7.12 16.35
N GLU A 485 16.27 6.65 15.32
CA GLU A 485 16.52 5.35 14.70
C GLU A 485 17.64 5.39 13.65
N ALA A 486 18.03 6.58 13.17
CA ALA A 486 19.08 6.80 12.18
C ALA A 486 20.46 7.07 12.85
N PHE A 487 20.94 6.10 13.64
CA PHE A 487 22.13 6.24 14.49
C PHE A 487 23.39 6.75 13.77
N ASP A 488 23.74 6.18 12.61
CA ASP A 488 24.94 6.56 11.86
C ASP A 488 24.86 8.02 11.36
N LEU A 489 23.67 8.44 10.93
CA LEU A 489 23.41 9.82 10.52
C LEU A 489 23.57 10.76 11.71
N ARG A 490 22.90 10.47 12.83
CA ARG A 490 22.99 11.31 14.03
C ARG A 490 24.42 11.43 14.54
N GLU A 491 25.16 10.33 14.61
CA GLU A 491 26.56 10.33 15.02
C GLU A 491 27.44 11.17 14.09
N SER A 492 27.20 11.10 12.78
CA SER A 492 27.88 11.94 11.80
C SER A 492 27.59 13.43 12.02
N LEU A 493 26.34 13.80 12.26
CA LEU A 493 25.93 15.20 12.50
C LEU A 493 26.55 15.73 13.80
N ASP A 494 26.55 14.93 14.87
CA ASP A 494 27.18 15.28 16.15
C ASP A 494 28.71 15.47 16.00
N ARG A 495 29.36 14.61 15.20
CA ARG A 495 30.80 14.73 14.90
C ARG A 495 31.12 16.00 14.10
N ASN A 496 30.24 16.37 13.18
CA ASN A 496 30.36 17.57 12.38
C ASN A 496 30.17 18.85 13.22
N ALA A 497 29.33 18.82 14.26
CA ALA A 497 29.16 19.94 15.19
C ALA A 497 30.46 20.30 15.95
N GLY A 498 31.34 19.33 16.20
CA GLY A 498 32.67 19.54 16.76
C GLY A 498 33.72 20.08 15.76
N THR A 499 33.38 20.16 14.48
CA THR A 499 34.32 20.48 13.39
C THR A 499 33.97 21.85 12.77
N GLY A 500 34.76 22.87 13.12
CA GLY A 500 34.58 24.25 12.64
C GLY A 500 34.96 24.51 11.17
N ASP A 501 35.47 23.51 10.47
CA ASP A 501 35.94 23.59 9.07
C ASP A 501 35.00 22.77 8.18
N ALA A 502 34.17 23.45 7.38
CA ALA A 502 33.15 22.83 6.53
C ALA A 502 33.73 21.85 5.49
N SER A 503 35.01 22.02 5.12
CA SER A 503 35.72 21.14 4.19
C SER A 503 36.07 19.77 4.77
N LYS A 504 36.03 19.62 6.10
CA LYS A 504 36.34 18.38 6.83
C LYS A 504 35.10 17.66 7.34
N ARG A 505 33.92 18.24 7.16
CA ARG A 505 32.65 17.64 7.56
C ARG A 505 32.28 16.50 6.61
N GLU A 506 31.59 15.51 7.15
CA GLU A 506 30.96 14.47 6.34
C GLU A 506 29.64 15.00 5.79
N TRP A 507 29.52 15.07 4.46
CA TRP A 507 28.34 15.61 3.79
C TRP A 507 27.35 14.51 3.43
N TRP A 508 26.07 14.81 3.55
CA TRP A 508 24.95 13.92 3.28
C TRP A 508 24.06 14.52 2.19
N ILE A 509 23.39 13.64 1.44
CA ILE A 509 22.37 13.99 0.46
C ILE A 509 21.03 13.44 0.92
N LEU A 510 20.08 14.34 1.16
CA LEU A 510 18.70 14.03 1.50
C LEU A 510 17.92 13.76 0.22
N LYS A 511 17.16 12.67 0.18
CA LYS A 511 16.32 12.29 -0.95
C LYS A 511 14.92 11.94 -0.44
N PRO A 512 13.84 12.58 -0.92
CA PRO A 512 12.49 12.19 -0.58
C PRO A 512 12.15 10.81 -1.17
N GLY A 513 11.42 9.97 -0.44
CA GLY A 513 11.15 8.58 -0.82
C GLY A 513 10.18 8.41 -2.00
N MET A 514 9.43 9.46 -2.36
CA MET A 514 8.46 9.49 -3.47
C MET A 514 8.50 10.81 -4.25
N SER A 515 9.68 11.43 -4.44
CA SER A 515 9.81 12.56 -5.37
C SER A 515 10.19 12.10 -6.77
N ASP A 516 9.48 12.59 -7.77
CA ASP A 516 9.82 12.37 -9.17
C ASP A 516 10.97 13.30 -9.59
N ARG A 517 11.82 12.83 -10.51
CA ARG A 517 12.80 13.64 -11.27
C ARG A 517 13.87 14.37 -10.45
N GLY A 518 14.05 14.04 -9.17
CA GLY A 518 15.08 14.64 -8.32
C GLY A 518 14.67 15.94 -7.62
N GLN A 519 13.37 16.26 -7.61
CA GLN A 519 12.82 17.35 -6.79
C GLN A 519 13.04 17.05 -5.30
N GLY A 520 13.40 18.08 -4.52
CA GLY A 520 13.61 17.96 -3.07
C GLY A 520 14.92 17.35 -2.61
N ILE A 521 15.85 17.11 -3.53
CA ILE A 521 17.17 16.67 -3.14
C ILE A 521 17.95 17.86 -2.60
N ARG A 522 18.47 17.74 -1.38
CA ARG A 522 19.26 18.77 -0.69
C ARG A 522 20.52 18.15 -0.10
N LEU A 523 21.60 18.95 -0.01
CA LEU A 523 22.83 18.57 0.67
C LEU A 523 22.86 19.21 2.05
N PHE A 524 23.36 18.47 3.03
CA PHE A 524 23.50 18.96 4.40
C PHE A 524 24.69 18.29 5.09
N SER A 525 25.20 18.93 6.13
CA SER A 525 26.34 18.47 6.93
C SER A 525 26.10 18.60 8.43
N THR A 526 25.17 19.46 8.87
CA THR A 526 24.83 19.64 10.29
C THR A 526 23.34 19.39 10.54
N MET A 527 22.99 19.20 11.82
CA MET A 527 21.59 19.08 12.24
C MET A 527 20.82 20.35 11.94
N ASP A 528 21.41 21.52 12.21
CA ASP A 528 20.80 22.82 11.91
C ASP A 528 20.50 22.98 10.42
N GLU A 529 21.44 22.62 9.53
CA GLU A 529 21.24 22.65 8.07
C GLU A 529 20.11 21.69 7.63
N LEU A 530 19.96 20.54 8.30
CA LEU A 530 18.87 19.60 8.02
C LEU A 530 17.52 20.15 8.51
N GLN A 531 17.48 20.74 9.69
CA GLN A 531 16.28 21.38 10.24
C GLN A 531 15.82 22.53 9.34
N ASP A 532 16.74 23.40 8.91
CA ASP A 532 16.45 24.52 8.00
C ASP A 532 15.82 24.05 6.68
N ILE A 533 16.23 22.88 6.15
CA ILE A 533 15.64 22.29 4.95
C ILE A 533 14.16 21.92 5.18
N PHE A 534 13.85 21.30 6.32
CA PHE A 534 12.48 20.90 6.65
C PHE A 534 11.60 22.10 7.01
N ASP A 535 12.12 23.05 7.76
CA ASP A 535 11.44 24.30 8.12
C ASP A 535 11.13 25.13 6.86
N GLY A 536 12.08 25.20 5.91
CA GLY A 536 11.88 25.87 4.62
C GLY A 536 10.77 25.25 3.77
N TRP A 537 10.61 23.92 3.82
CA TRP A 537 9.49 23.24 3.17
C TRP A 537 8.13 23.53 3.83
N GLU A 538 8.10 23.81 5.13
CA GLU A 538 6.87 24.16 5.85
C GLU A 538 6.50 25.64 5.73
N ALA A 539 7.47 26.55 5.70
CA ALA A 539 7.28 28.00 5.62
C ALA A 539 6.82 28.51 4.24
N GLU A 540 7.03 27.75 3.16
CA GLU A 540 6.52 28.08 1.82
C GLU A 540 5.01 27.76 1.64
N ARG A 541 4.31 27.41 2.72
CA ARG A 541 2.84 27.41 2.73
C ARG A 541 2.33 28.86 2.62
N PRO A 542 1.48 29.21 1.65
CA PRO A 542 0.74 30.46 1.73
C PRO A 542 -0.20 30.37 2.95
N ASP A 543 0.10 31.15 3.99
CA ASP A 543 -0.78 31.34 5.14
C ASP A 543 -2.11 31.89 4.62
N SER A 544 -3.18 31.10 4.75
CA SER A 544 -4.55 31.57 4.54
C SER A 544 -5.22 31.92 5.87
N ASP A 545 -4.44 32.47 6.80
CA ASP A 545 -4.90 32.95 8.11
C ASP A 545 -4.46 34.42 8.26
N ASP A 546 -5.19 35.33 7.61
CA ASP A 546 -5.32 36.71 8.05
C ASP A 546 -6.82 36.95 8.29
N ASP A 547 -7.25 36.65 9.51
CA ASP A 547 -8.55 37.07 10.04
C ASP A 547 -8.49 38.53 10.52
N ASP A 548 -9.50 39.28 10.06
CA ASP A 548 -10.21 40.38 10.70
C ASP A 548 -9.66 41.84 10.75
N ASP A 549 -10.66 42.73 10.63
CA ASP A 549 -10.74 44.17 10.94
C ASP A 549 -10.30 45.21 9.88
N ASP A 550 -11.25 45.74 9.11
CA ASP A 550 -11.72 47.14 9.29
C ASP A 550 -12.84 47.58 8.30
N ASP A 551 -13.74 48.40 8.84
CA ASP A 551 -14.99 48.96 8.28
C ASP A 551 -14.84 49.90 7.06
N ASP A 552 -15.93 49.97 6.27
CA ASP A 552 -16.51 51.09 5.49
C ASP A 552 -15.61 52.10 4.72
N GLU A 553 -15.79 52.20 3.40
CA GLU A 553 -16.32 53.39 2.67
C GLU A 553 -16.11 53.33 1.13
N GLU A 554 -16.89 54.17 0.45
CA GLU A 554 -17.38 54.12 -0.94
C GLU A 554 -16.41 54.43 -2.10
N GLU A 555 -16.86 53.97 -3.29
CA GLU A 555 -16.78 54.56 -4.64
C GLU A 555 -15.41 54.76 -5.36
N GLY A 556 -15.31 54.16 -6.56
CA GLY A 556 -14.46 54.66 -7.62
C GLY A 556 -14.10 53.65 -8.70
N GLY A 557 -14.96 53.49 -9.72
CA GLY A 557 -14.70 52.60 -10.86
C GLY A 557 -13.51 53.03 -11.73
N GLN A 558 -12.74 52.05 -12.20
CA GLN A 558 -12.10 52.07 -13.51
C GLN A 558 -11.67 50.65 -13.93
N GLU A 559 -12.38 50.12 -14.93
CA GLU A 559 -11.97 48.96 -15.73
C GLU A 559 -10.60 49.23 -16.37
N ARG A 560 -9.61 48.39 -16.08
CA ARG A 560 -8.37 48.29 -16.85
C ARG A 560 -7.91 46.83 -16.95
N ASP A 561 -7.93 46.37 -18.19
CA ASP A 561 -7.26 45.21 -18.79
C ASP A 561 -6.35 44.37 -17.88
N ASP A 562 -6.83 43.16 -17.53
CA ASP A 562 -6.00 42.03 -17.13
C ASP A 562 -5.27 41.45 -18.36
N GLN A 563 -4.15 42.07 -18.70
CA GLN A 563 -3.08 41.43 -19.46
C GLN A 563 -1.74 41.69 -18.77
N GLN A 564 -1.46 40.92 -17.72
CA GLN A 564 -0.09 40.53 -17.38
C GLN A 564 -0.09 39.24 -16.56
N ILE A 565 -0.08 38.11 -17.27
CA ILE A 565 0.54 36.88 -16.76
C ILE A 565 2.03 37.20 -16.64
N THR A 566 2.46 37.66 -15.47
CA THR A 566 3.86 37.57 -15.07
C THR A 566 4.04 36.19 -14.47
N SER A 567 4.69 35.32 -15.22
CA SER A 567 5.25 34.06 -14.72
C SER A 567 6.19 34.36 -13.55
N SER A 568 5.71 34.19 -12.32
CA SER A 568 6.56 34.05 -11.15
C SER A 568 7.32 32.73 -11.26
N PRO A 569 8.64 32.71 -11.03
CA PRO A 569 9.46 31.50 -11.17
C PRO A 569 9.07 30.49 -10.08
N GLY A 570 8.98 29.22 -10.47
CA GLY A 570 8.50 28.13 -9.63
C GLY A 570 9.28 27.98 -8.33
N GLY A 571 8.58 28.14 -7.21
CA GLY A 571 9.02 27.66 -5.90
C GLY A 571 9.02 26.13 -5.89
N ASP A 572 10.07 25.55 -5.30
CA ASP A 572 10.32 24.11 -5.18
C ASP A 572 9.49 23.56 -4.01
N TYR A 573 8.16 23.70 -4.09
CA TYR A 573 7.24 23.39 -2.99
C TYR A 573 7.12 21.87 -2.80
N ILE A 574 7.55 21.41 -1.63
CA ILE A 574 7.44 20.02 -1.22
C ILE A 574 6.71 19.99 0.11
N THR A 575 5.46 19.54 0.10
CA THR A 575 4.70 19.41 1.33
C THR A 575 5.24 18.21 2.13
N THR A 576 5.92 18.48 3.25
CA THR A 576 6.41 17.46 4.20
C THR A 576 5.30 16.50 4.63
N SER A 577 4.06 16.99 4.79
CA SER A 577 2.89 16.16 5.13
C SER A 577 2.47 15.14 4.05
N HIS A 578 2.94 15.28 2.80
CA HIS A 578 2.68 14.31 1.72
C HIS A 578 3.82 13.29 1.52
N LEU A 579 5.02 13.58 2.01
CA LEU A 579 6.21 12.74 1.89
C LEU A 579 6.74 12.39 3.28
N ARG A 580 6.21 11.30 3.86
CA ARG A 580 6.61 10.87 5.20
C ARG A 580 7.96 10.18 5.24
N HIS A 581 8.42 9.58 4.13
CA HIS A 581 9.64 8.78 4.10
C HIS A 581 10.79 9.54 3.42
N PHE A 582 11.93 9.63 4.09
CA PHE A 582 13.16 10.20 3.56
C PHE A 582 14.31 9.20 3.61
N VAL A 583 15.29 9.39 2.72
CA VAL A 583 16.54 8.64 2.72
C VAL A 583 17.70 9.62 2.70
N ALA A 584 18.54 9.57 3.72
CA ALA A 584 19.82 10.26 3.77
C ALA A 584 20.94 9.30 3.36
N GLN A 585 21.75 9.73 2.41
CA GLN A 585 22.90 8.95 1.91
C GLN A 585 24.17 9.78 2.05
N PRO A 586 25.32 9.19 2.44
CA PRO A 586 26.60 9.90 2.41
C PRO A 586 26.92 10.37 1.00
N TYR A 587 27.25 11.66 0.87
CA TYR A 587 27.56 12.26 -0.40
C TYR A 587 28.96 11.84 -0.88
N ILE A 588 29.05 11.37 -2.12
CA ILE A 588 30.32 10.92 -2.70
C ILE A 588 31.11 12.15 -3.16
N HIS A 589 32.16 12.48 -2.41
CA HIS A 589 33.06 13.57 -2.70
C HIS A 589 34.53 13.17 -2.43
N PRO A 590 35.49 13.62 -3.26
CA PRO A 590 35.30 14.33 -4.54
C PRO A 590 34.95 13.36 -5.69
N PRO A 591 34.05 13.74 -6.62
CA PRO A 591 33.77 12.94 -7.82
C PRO A 591 34.93 13.00 -8.82
N LEU A 592 35.00 12.03 -9.73
CA LEU A 592 35.89 12.10 -10.89
C LEU A 592 35.44 13.23 -11.82
N LEU A 593 36.30 14.23 -12.02
CA LEU A 593 36.04 15.35 -12.92
C LEU A 593 36.84 15.19 -14.22
N LEU A 594 36.17 15.39 -15.35
CA LEU A 594 36.79 15.38 -16.67
C LEU A 594 37.24 16.78 -17.09
N SER A 595 37.69 16.94 -18.34
CA SER A 595 38.21 18.21 -18.88
C SER A 595 37.20 19.36 -18.82
N ASN A 596 35.90 19.06 -18.82
CA ASN A 596 34.82 20.03 -18.68
C ASN A 596 34.50 20.41 -17.22
N GLN A 597 35.20 19.81 -16.24
CA GLN A 597 34.99 20.02 -14.80
C GLN A 597 33.55 19.75 -14.33
N ARG A 598 32.76 18.97 -15.08
CA ARG A 598 31.38 18.61 -14.71
C ARG A 598 31.34 17.22 -14.08
N LYS A 599 30.49 17.07 -13.06
CA LYS A 599 30.15 15.78 -12.45
C LYS A 599 29.37 14.92 -13.47
N PHE A 600 29.56 13.61 -13.46
CA PHE A 600 28.81 12.70 -14.35
C PHE A 600 28.56 11.34 -13.70
N HIS A 601 27.37 10.77 -13.84
CA HIS A 601 27.12 9.37 -13.47
C HIS A 601 27.13 8.45 -14.70
N ILE A 602 27.37 7.17 -14.48
CA ILE A 602 27.37 6.14 -15.51
C ILE A 602 26.06 5.36 -15.41
N ARG A 603 25.24 5.44 -16.46
CA ARG A 603 24.06 4.60 -16.66
C ARG A 603 24.46 3.30 -17.35
N THR A 604 24.25 2.20 -16.67
CA THR A 604 24.56 0.84 -17.11
C THR A 604 23.27 0.05 -17.31
N TYR A 605 23.08 -0.52 -18.50
CA TYR A 605 21.93 -1.40 -18.75
C TYR A 605 22.26 -2.84 -18.36
N VAL A 606 21.37 -3.45 -17.58
CA VAL A 606 21.53 -4.80 -17.04
C VAL A 606 20.30 -5.62 -17.40
N LEU A 607 20.54 -6.82 -17.91
CA LEU A 607 19.49 -7.80 -18.18
C LEU A 607 19.57 -8.91 -17.13
N CYS A 608 18.46 -9.20 -16.49
CA CYS A 608 18.29 -10.41 -15.69
C CYS A 608 17.38 -11.39 -16.42
N THR A 609 17.72 -12.67 -16.42
CA THR A 609 16.90 -13.72 -17.04
C THR A 609 16.70 -14.90 -16.09
N GLY A 610 15.48 -15.43 -16.02
CA GLY A 610 15.15 -16.63 -15.26
C GLY A 610 15.43 -16.50 -13.77
N SER A 611 16.01 -17.56 -13.17
CA SER A 611 16.26 -17.68 -11.72
C SER A 611 17.69 -18.13 -11.38
N LEU A 612 18.76 -17.35 -11.55
CA LEU A 612 18.90 -15.96 -11.98
C LEU A 612 20.22 -15.84 -12.75
N ASN A 613 20.18 -15.36 -13.99
CA ASN A 613 21.37 -15.00 -14.76
C ASN A 613 21.40 -13.48 -14.94
N VAL A 614 22.55 -12.86 -14.68
CA VAL A 614 22.73 -11.41 -14.72
C VAL A 614 23.75 -11.07 -15.81
N TYR A 615 23.35 -10.18 -16.72
CA TYR A 615 24.16 -9.72 -17.84
C TYR A 615 24.31 -8.21 -17.77
N VAL A 616 25.55 -7.71 -17.86
CA VAL A 616 25.86 -6.29 -17.98
C VAL A 616 26.11 -5.96 -19.44
N TYR A 617 25.43 -4.95 -19.97
CA TYR A 617 25.67 -4.48 -21.33
C TYR A 617 26.91 -3.58 -21.39
N ARG A 618 27.81 -3.89 -22.31
CA ARG A 618 29.10 -3.21 -22.43
C ARG A 618 28.97 -1.75 -22.80
N HIS A 619 28.01 -1.37 -23.65
CA HIS A 619 27.84 0.02 -24.10
C HIS A 619 27.04 0.83 -23.06
N MET A 620 27.77 1.54 -22.20
CA MET A 620 27.22 2.37 -21.13
C MET A 620 27.23 3.87 -21.50
N LEU A 621 26.41 4.65 -20.80
CA LEU A 621 26.28 6.10 -20.99
C LEU A 621 26.85 6.86 -19.81
N ALA A 622 27.51 7.98 -20.07
CA ALA A 622 27.93 8.95 -19.07
C ALA A 622 27.04 10.20 -19.18
N LEU A 623 26.29 10.50 -18.12
CA LEU A 623 25.35 11.62 -18.05
C LEU A 623 25.95 12.72 -17.17
N PHE A 624 26.17 13.90 -17.76
CA PHE A 624 26.83 15.04 -17.13
C PHE A 624 25.83 16.01 -16.48
N ALA A 625 26.25 16.60 -15.36
CA ALA A 625 25.58 17.73 -14.72
C ALA A 625 25.57 18.95 -15.66
N ALA A 626 24.63 19.87 -15.44
CA ALA A 626 24.48 21.07 -16.26
C ALA A 626 25.65 22.04 -16.03
N LYS A 627 26.00 22.25 -14.76
CA LYS A 627 27.06 23.18 -14.33
C LYS A 627 28.37 22.46 -13.97
N PRO A 628 29.52 23.14 -14.06
CA PRO A 628 30.76 22.68 -13.46
C PRO A 628 30.59 22.38 -11.97
N TYR A 629 31.30 21.37 -11.50
CA TYR A 629 31.23 20.92 -10.12
C TYR A 629 31.91 21.91 -9.17
N THR A 630 31.21 22.27 -8.11
CA THR A 630 31.74 22.98 -6.94
C THR A 630 31.73 22.04 -5.74
N ALA A 631 32.55 22.31 -4.72
CA ALA A 631 32.49 21.51 -3.51
C ALA A 631 31.20 21.85 -2.71
N PRO A 632 30.62 20.90 -1.96
CA PRO A 632 29.37 21.13 -1.23
C PRO A 632 29.38 22.34 -0.28
N TRP A 633 30.52 22.61 0.35
CA TRP A 633 30.67 23.73 1.29
C TRP A 633 30.82 25.10 0.63
N ASP A 634 31.10 25.17 -0.68
CA ASP A 634 31.24 26.44 -1.39
C ASP A 634 29.89 27.02 -1.81
N ASN A 635 28.94 26.15 -2.17
CA ASN A 635 27.57 26.54 -2.54
C ASN A 635 26.58 25.36 -2.42
N PRO A 636 26.10 25.03 -1.20
CA PRO A 636 25.27 23.84 -0.96
C PRO A 636 23.88 23.89 -1.64
N GLU A 637 23.42 25.10 -2.00
CA GLU A 637 22.13 25.34 -2.65
C GLU A 637 22.15 25.13 -4.18
N ASP A 638 23.32 25.01 -4.82
CA ASP A 638 23.42 24.86 -6.29
C ASP A 638 23.21 23.42 -6.77
N ILE A 639 21.95 22.98 -6.70
CA ILE A 639 21.48 21.64 -7.05
C ILE A 639 21.92 21.20 -8.46
N GLU A 640 21.99 22.13 -9.41
CA GLU A 640 22.38 21.87 -10.81
C GLU A 640 23.85 21.46 -11.00
N SER A 641 24.71 21.77 -10.03
CA SER A 641 26.13 21.33 -10.02
C SER A 641 26.29 19.92 -9.44
N PHE A 642 25.33 19.47 -8.62
CA PHE A 642 25.39 18.22 -7.88
C PHE A 642 24.53 17.10 -8.48
N LEU A 643 23.43 17.45 -9.15
CA LEU A 643 22.55 16.52 -9.84
C LEU A 643 22.94 16.38 -11.31
N THR A 644 22.88 15.14 -11.78
CA THR A 644 23.29 14.73 -13.14
C THR A 644 22.10 14.26 -13.97
N ASN A 645 20.88 14.43 -13.44
CA ASN A 645 19.64 14.04 -14.12
C ASN A 645 19.36 15.01 -15.27
N THR A 646 19.19 14.47 -16.48
CA THR A 646 18.96 15.24 -17.70
C THR A 646 17.55 15.83 -17.80
N CYS A 647 16.58 15.30 -17.04
CA CYS A 647 15.18 15.76 -17.06
C CYS A 647 14.95 17.13 -16.40
N LEU A 648 15.89 17.62 -15.58
CA LEU A 648 15.85 18.94 -14.95
C LEU A 648 16.51 20.03 -15.82
N GLN A 649 17.03 19.67 -17.00
CA GLN A 649 17.73 20.59 -17.89
C GLN A 649 16.75 21.04 -18.99
N ASP A 650 16.51 22.35 -19.11
CA ASP A 650 15.53 22.95 -20.05
C ASP A 650 15.78 22.64 -21.54
N SER A 651 16.89 21.99 -21.87
CA SER A 651 17.09 21.29 -23.14
C SER A 651 18.34 20.38 -23.04
N PRO A 652 18.29 19.12 -23.53
CA PRO A 652 19.48 18.31 -23.66
C PRO A 652 20.37 18.89 -24.75
N ASN A 653 21.37 19.68 -24.38
CA ASN A 653 22.46 20.03 -25.30
C ASN A 653 23.20 18.74 -25.71
N GLU A 654 23.67 18.65 -26.96
CA GLU A 654 24.43 17.52 -27.54
C GLU A 654 25.66 17.05 -26.70
N THR A 655 26.03 17.80 -25.66
CA THR A 655 27.19 17.55 -24.81
C THR A 655 26.85 17.02 -23.40
N SER A 656 25.57 16.77 -23.07
CA SER A 656 25.16 16.29 -21.74
C SER A 656 25.26 14.77 -21.59
N VAL A 657 25.17 14.00 -22.68
CA VAL A 657 25.25 12.53 -22.66
C VAL A 657 26.36 12.07 -23.61
N GLN A 658 27.25 11.20 -23.13
CA GLN A 658 28.36 10.66 -23.93
C GLN A 658 28.47 9.14 -23.74
N ARG A 659 29.11 8.47 -24.70
CA ARG A 659 29.43 7.04 -24.56
C ARG A 659 30.56 6.88 -23.54
N PHE A 660 30.41 5.95 -22.60
CA PHE A 660 31.43 5.68 -21.58
C PHE A 660 32.82 5.38 -22.17
N TRP A 661 32.87 4.56 -23.22
CA TRP A 661 34.13 4.19 -23.88
C TRP A 661 34.75 5.33 -24.72
N SER A 662 34.03 6.43 -24.92
CA SER A 662 34.52 7.63 -25.62
C SER A 662 34.98 8.73 -24.67
N LEU A 663 34.91 8.48 -23.35
CA LEU A 663 35.39 9.45 -22.36
C LEU A 663 36.90 9.66 -22.48
N PRO A 664 37.40 10.89 -22.21
CA PRO A 664 38.82 11.23 -22.31
C PRO A 664 39.63 10.71 -21.10
N LEU A 665 39.53 9.42 -20.82
CA LEU A 665 40.24 8.70 -19.77
C LEU A 665 41.17 7.64 -20.37
N PRO A 666 42.25 7.25 -19.68
CA PRO A 666 43.09 6.13 -20.12
C PRO A 666 42.27 4.84 -20.28
N PRO A 667 42.50 4.04 -21.35
CA PRO A 667 41.76 2.80 -21.58
C PRO A 667 41.81 1.82 -20.39
N ASP A 668 42.95 1.73 -19.70
CA ASP A 668 43.11 0.87 -18.52
C ASP A 668 42.24 1.31 -17.34
N GLN A 669 41.98 2.61 -17.22
CA GLN A 669 41.11 3.16 -16.18
C GLN A 669 39.64 2.88 -16.50
N LEU A 670 39.23 3.04 -17.77
CA LEU A 670 37.88 2.70 -18.23
C LEU A 670 37.59 1.20 -18.07
N ALA A 671 38.54 0.33 -18.42
CA ALA A 671 38.43 -1.11 -18.21
C ALA A 671 38.25 -1.45 -16.72
N ARG A 672 39.05 -0.85 -15.83
CA ARG A 672 38.93 -1.05 -14.38
C ARG A 672 37.55 -0.62 -13.84
N ILE A 673 37.05 0.54 -14.27
CA ILE A 673 35.72 1.03 -13.88
C ILE A 673 34.64 0.04 -14.34
N PHE A 674 34.73 -0.45 -15.57
CA PHE A 674 33.79 -1.45 -16.10
C PHE A 674 33.84 -2.77 -15.32
N ASP A 675 35.04 -3.25 -14.97
CA ASP A 675 35.22 -4.47 -14.17
C ASP A 675 34.60 -4.30 -12.77
N GLN A 676 34.79 -3.16 -12.12
CA GLN A 676 34.16 -2.86 -10.83
C GLN A 676 32.63 -2.85 -10.94
N ILE A 677 32.07 -2.19 -11.97
CA ILE A 677 30.63 -2.19 -12.25
C ILE A 677 30.10 -3.63 -12.43
N CYS A 678 30.82 -4.47 -13.17
CA CYS A 678 30.43 -5.87 -13.37
C CYS A 678 30.40 -6.67 -12.07
N VAL A 679 31.45 -6.56 -11.26
CA VAL A 679 31.56 -7.26 -9.96
C VAL A 679 30.45 -6.81 -9.00
N VAL A 680 30.26 -5.49 -8.86
CA VAL A 680 29.26 -4.89 -7.97
C VAL A 680 27.85 -5.28 -8.41
N THR A 681 27.55 -5.19 -9.70
CA THR A 681 26.25 -5.61 -10.24
C THR A 681 25.99 -7.09 -9.96
N GLY A 682 26.94 -7.97 -10.30
CA GLY A 682 26.78 -9.40 -10.12
C GLY A 682 26.58 -9.79 -8.65
N GLU A 683 27.26 -9.12 -7.72
CA GLU A 683 27.08 -9.37 -6.29
C GLU A 683 25.79 -8.76 -5.72
N MET A 684 25.39 -7.57 -6.15
CA MET A 684 24.15 -6.91 -5.69
C MET A 684 22.91 -7.75 -6.02
N PHE A 685 22.84 -8.30 -7.24
CA PHE A 685 21.72 -9.14 -7.65
C PHE A 685 21.72 -10.51 -6.94
N GLU A 686 22.89 -11.09 -6.67
CA GLU A 686 23.00 -12.31 -5.84
C GLU A 686 22.55 -12.03 -4.39
N ALA A 687 23.00 -10.90 -3.83
CA ALA A 687 22.63 -10.43 -2.51
C ALA A 687 21.11 -10.25 -2.39
N ALA A 688 20.48 -9.58 -3.35
CA ALA A 688 19.03 -9.43 -3.37
C ALA A 688 18.30 -10.78 -3.40
N ALA A 689 18.76 -11.71 -4.25
CA ALA A 689 18.08 -13.00 -4.43
C ALA A 689 18.22 -13.93 -3.21
N ARG A 690 19.37 -13.89 -2.52
CA ARG A 690 19.67 -14.79 -1.39
C ARG A 690 19.38 -14.19 -0.02
N ALA A 691 19.65 -12.90 0.18
CA ALA A 691 19.47 -12.24 1.47
C ALA A 691 18.04 -11.73 1.69
N MET A 692 17.33 -11.36 0.62
CA MET A 692 15.99 -10.76 0.69
C MET A 692 14.96 -11.48 -0.21
N PRO A 693 14.79 -12.82 -0.09
CA PRO A 693 13.94 -13.61 -1.01
C PRO A 693 12.44 -13.26 -0.94
N VAL A 694 11.99 -12.58 0.11
CA VAL A 694 10.61 -12.07 0.20
C VAL A 694 10.43 -10.84 -0.71
N HIS A 695 11.47 -10.01 -0.85
CA HIS A 695 11.42 -8.71 -1.53
C HIS A 695 12.05 -8.72 -2.93
N PHE A 696 12.76 -9.78 -3.31
CA PHE A 696 13.14 -10.07 -4.70
C PHE A 696 12.89 -11.55 -5.00
N GLN A 697 11.89 -11.81 -5.84
CA GLN A 697 11.48 -13.15 -6.24
C GLN A 697 11.68 -13.31 -7.74
N THR A 698 12.68 -14.12 -8.08
CA THR A 698 12.96 -14.47 -9.47
C THR A 698 12.01 -15.55 -9.96
N LEU A 699 11.60 -15.45 -11.21
CA LEU A 699 10.74 -16.40 -11.91
C LEU A 699 11.52 -17.00 -13.10
N PRO A 700 11.50 -18.33 -13.32
CA PRO A 700 12.19 -18.96 -14.45
C PRO A 700 11.74 -18.43 -15.82
N ASN A 701 10.50 -17.95 -15.90
CA ASN A 701 9.83 -17.49 -17.12
C ASN A 701 9.64 -15.97 -17.16
N ALA A 702 10.55 -15.24 -16.52
CA ALA A 702 10.65 -13.79 -16.63
C ALA A 702 12.07 -13.38 -17.01
N PHE A 703 12.17 -12.27 -17.72
CA PHE A 703 13.40 -11.49 -17.82
C PHE A 703 13.08 -10.05 -17.46
N GLU A 704 14.07 -9.26 -17.07
CA GLU A 704 13.85 -7.85 -16.77
C GLU A 704 15.07 -7.01 -17.12
N ALA A 705 14.80 -5.83 -17.69
CA ALA A 705 15.81 -4.82 -17.98
C ALA A 705 15.86 -3.79 -16.85
N PHE A 706 17.06 -3.58 -16.31
CA PHE A 706 17.35 -2.59 -15.28
C PHE A 706 18.34 -1.54 -15.81
N GLY A 707 18.23 -0.31 -15.32
CA GLY A 707 19.24 0.73 -15.47
C GLY A 707 19.89 0.98 -14.12
N LEU A 708 21.19 0.73 -14.01
CA LEU A 708 21.96 0.98 -12.80
C LEU A 708 22.75 2.26 -12.96
N ASP A 709 22.71 3.10 -11.93
CA ASP A 709 23.42 4.37 -11.90
C ASP A 709 24.63 4.28 -10.97
N PHE A 710 25.82 4.51 -11.54
CA PHE A 710 27.09 4.47 -10.83
C PHE A 710 27.76 5.84 -10.81
N MET A 711 28.36 6.18 -9.68
CA MET A 711 29.22 7.35 -9.51
C MET A 711 30.68 6.90 -9.45
N VAL A 712 31.58 7.64 -10.09
CA VAL A 712 33.03 7.39 -9.95
C VAL A 712 33.64 8.49 -9.11
N ASP A 713 34.40 8.13 -8.08
CA ASP A 713 35.13 9.10 -7.27
C ASP A 713 36.49 9.47 -7.88
N ALA A 714 37.15 10.49 -7.33
CA ALA A 714 38.44 10.96 -7.83
C ALA A 714 39.57 9.91 -7.76
N SER A 715 39.43 8.85 -6.94
CA SER A 715 40.38 7.74 -6.87
C SER A 715 40.14 6.68 -7.96
N GLY A 716 39.01 6.78 -8.68
CA GLY A 716 38.62 5.85 -9.73
C GLY A 716 37.78 4.67 -9.21
N GLU A 717 37.28 4.74 -7.98
CA GLU A 717 36.39 3.72 -7.43
C GLU A 717 34.93 4.01 -7.81
N THR A 718 34.20 2.95 -8.17
CA THR A 718 32.80 3.05 -8.59
C THR A 718 31.84 2.79 -7.45
N TRP A 719 30.80 3.60 -7.34
CA TRP A 719 29.80 3.55 -6.28
C TRP A 719 28.41 3.40 -6.89
N LEU A 720 27.67 2.34 -6.54
CA LEU A 720 26.28 2.17 -6.95
C LEU A 720 25.38 3.17 -6.22
N LEU A 721 24.58 3.93 -6.97
CA LEU A 721 23.65 4.92 -6.43
C LEU A 721 22.21 4.38 -6.34
N GLU A 722 21.76 3.70 -7.39
CA GLU A 722 20.41 3.15 -7.50
C GLU A 722 20.26 2.14 -8.64
N VAL A 723 19.17 1.38 -8.55
CA VAL A 723 18.73 0.39 -9.55
C VAL A 723 17.34 0.79 -10.01
N ASN A 724 17.18 1.12 -11.29
CA ASN A 724 15.92 1.55 -11.87
C ASN A 724 15.33 0.40 -12.70
N ALA A 725 14.11 -0.06 -12.37
CA ALA A 725 13.35 -0.95 -13.25
C ALA A 725 12.63 -0.11 -14.32
N PHE A 726 12.42 -0.70 -15.50
CA PHE A 726 11.86 0.02 -16.66
C PHE A 726 12.62 1.34 -16.90
N PRO A 727 13.96 1.29 -17.10
CA PRO A 727 14.77 2.49 -17.16
C PRO A 727 14.32 3.41 -18.30
N ASP A 728 14.44 4.72 -18.07
CA ASP A 728 14.16 5.70 -19.11
C ASP A 728 15.24 5.68 -20.19
N PHE A 729 14.90 5.06 -21.33
CA PHE A 729 15.78 4.99 -22.49
C PHE A 729 15.78 6.27 -23.32
N LYS A 730 14.85 7.22 -23.12
CA LYS A 730 14.82 8.49 -23.86
C LYS A 730 15.99 9.41 -23.49
N GLN A 731 16.53 9.24 -22.29
CA GLN A 731 17.70 10.00 -21.80
C GLN A 731 18.95 9.83 -22.68
N THR A 732 19.00 8.80 -23.51
CA THR A 732 20.09 8.51 -24.43
C THR A 732 20.19 9.55 -25.57
N GLY A 733 19.12 10.31 -25.86
CA GLY A 733 19.07 11.24 -26.99
C GLY A 733 18.89 10.54 -28.35
N GLY A 734 18.55 11.31 -29.40
CA GLY A 734 18.28 10.76 -30.74
C GLY A 734 19.48 10.07 -31.39
N ASP A 735 20.67 10.63 -31.19
CA ASP A 735 21.92 10.21 -31.86
C ASP A 735 22.57 8.96 -31.26
N LEU A 736 22.12 8.51 -30.08
CA LEU A 736 22.61 7.29 -29.41
C LEU A 736 21.55 6.17 -29.36
N SER A 737 20.53 6.27 -30.20
CA SER A 737 19.48 5.25 -30.34
C SER A 737 20.03 3.86 -30.71
N ASP A 738 21.22 3.80 -31.33
CA ASP A 738 21.94 2.57 -31.65
C ASP A 738 22.33 1.76 -30.40
N ILE A 739 22.66 2.43 -29.29
CA ILE A 739 23.00 1.76 -28.02
C ILE A 739 21.77 1.04 -27.46
N VAL A 740 20.62 1.71 -27.45
CA VAL A 740 19.35 1.15 -26.95
C VAL A 740 18.89 0.00 -27.86
N GLN A 741 19.00 0.16 -29.18
CA GLN A 741 18.68 -0.90 -30.13
C GLN A 741 19.60 -2.12 -29.97
N GLY A 742 20.90 -1.89 -29.77
CA GLY A 742 21.89 -2.95 -29.51
C GLY A 742 21.59 -3.70 -28.22
N PHE A 743 21.23 -2.98 -27.14
CA PHE A 743 20.82 -3.58 -25.88
C PHE A 743 19.60 -4.51 -26.06
N TRP A 744 18.52 -4.01 -26.69
CA TRP A 744 17.33 -4.84 -26.93
C TRP A 744 17.61 -6.02 -27.86
N THR A 745 18.52 -5.88 -28.82
CA THR A 745 18.99 -7.01 -29.65
C THR A 745 19.67 -8.07 -28.78
N GLY A 746 20.50 -7.66 -27.82
CA GLY A 746 21.07 -8.54 -26.80
C GLY A 746 20.02 -9.22 -25.91
N VAL A 747 18.99 -8.47 -25.48
CA VAL A 747 17.85 -9.00 -24.72
C VAL A 747 17.10 -10.10 -25.49
N MET A 748 16.83 -9.87 -26.77
CA MET A 748 16.16 -10.87 -27.60
C MET A 748 16.99 -12.15 -27.77
N ARG A 749 18.32 -12.02 -27.94
CA ARG A 749 19.23 -13.17 -28.07
C ARG A 749 19.39 -13.95 -26.76
N LYS A 750 19.70 -13.27 -25.66
CA LYS A 750 20.09 -13.90 -24.38
C LYS A 750 18.91 -14.24 -23.48
N GLY A 751 17.83 -13.46 -23.54
CA GLY A 751 16.60 -13.68 -22.78
C GLY A 751 15.59 -14.52 -23.56
N VAL A 752 15.08 -13.97 -24.67
CA VAL A 752 13.92 -14.53 -25.38
C VAL A 752 14.28 -15.81 -26.16
N ALA A 753 15.30 -15.78 -27.01
CA ALA A 753 15.64 -16.93 -27.84
C ALA A 753 16.12 -18.13 -27.01
N ARG A 754 16.90 -17.88 -25.96
CA ARG A 754 17.36 -18.91 -25.01
C ARG A 754 16.20 -19.59 -24.28
N PHE A 755 15.19 -18.81 -23.85
CA PHE A 755 14.00 -19.36 -23.18
C PHE A 755 13.18 -20.26 -24.12
N PHE A 756 12.94 -19.83 -25.37
CA PHE A 756 12.17 -20.62 -26.33
C PHE A 756 12.96 -21.73 -27.05
N GLY A 757 14.25 -21.87 -26.76
CA GLY A 757 15.13 -22.86 -27.39
C GLY A 757 15.35 -22.62 -28.89
N ILE A 758 15.36 -21.35 -29.32
CA ILE A 758 15.55 -20.96 -30.72
C ILE A 758 17.05 -20.73 -30.97
N ASP A 759 17.63 -21.50 -31.89
CA ASP A 759 19.01 -21.33 -32.29
C ASP A 759 19.17 -20.14 -33.26
N VAL A 760 19.65 -19.01 -32.73
CA VAL A 760 19.84 -17.76 -33.47
C VAL A 760 21.18 -17.75 -34.22
N GLY A 761 22.07 -18.72 -33.97
CA GLY A 761 23.44 -18.75 -34.51
C GLY A 761 23.54 -18.87 -36.03
N VAL A 762 22.42 -19.16 -36.72
CA VAL A 762 22.37 -19.37 -38.18
C VAL A 762 21.85 -18.14 -38.95
N CYS A 763 21.22 -17.16 -38.28
CA CYS A 763 20.48 -16.09 -38.97
C CYS A 763 21.27 -14.78 -39.17
N THR A 764 22.39 -14.58 -38.47
CA THR A 764 23.27 -13.41 -38.65
C THR A 764 24.60 -13.87 -39.20
N GLY A 765 24.79 -13.77 -40.52
CA GLY A 765 26.02 -14.15 -41.20
C GLY A 765 27.20 -13.22 -40.91
N GLY A 766 27.68 -13.24 -39.67
CA GLY A 766 28.89 -12.57 -39.20
C GLY A 766 29.56 -13.47 -38.16
N GLU A 767 30.88 -13.42 -38.12
CA GLU A 767 31.73 -14.11 -37.14
C GLU A 767 31.26 -13.82 -35.70
N GLU A 768 31.65 -14.66 -34.73
CA GLU A 768 31.43 -14.46 -33.28
C GLU A 768 32.12 -13.17 -32.78
N GLU A 769 31.70 -12.00 -33.28
CA GLU A 769 32.24 -10.69 -32.94
C GLU A 769 31.48 -10.12 -31.74
N ASP A 770 32.22 -10.02 -30.62
CA ASP A 770 31.91 -9.34 -29.35
C ASP A 770 30.50 -9.59 -28.76
N ASP A 771 30.42 -10.51 -27.79
CA ASP A 771 29.26 -10.65 -26.91
C ASP A 771 29.15 -9.41 -26.00
N ASP A 772 28.56 -8.35 -26.51
CA ASP A 772 28.33 -7.07 -25.81
C ASP A 772 27.53 -7.24 -24.50
N MET A 773 26.92 -8.41 -24.27
CA MET A 773 26.21 -8.79 -23.04
C MET A 773 27.10 -9.69 -22.16
N VAL A 774 27.85 -9.08 -21.23
CA VAL A 774 28.77 -9.79 -20.35
C VAL A 774 28.02 -10.49 -19.22
N VAL A 775 28.14 -11.82 -19.11
CA VAL A 775 27.60 -12.58 -17.97
C VAL A 775 28.41 -12.26 -16.72
N VAL A 776 27.79 -11.63 -15.73
CA VAL A 776 28.47 -11.25 -14.47
C VAL A 776 28.13 -12.16 -13.30
N ARG A 777 26.98 -12.85 -13.35
CA ARG A 777 26.58 -13.81 -12.32
C ARG A 777 25.58 -14.84 -12.85
N GLU A 778 25.79 -16.10 -12.48
CA GLU A 778 24.79 -17.16 -12.59
C GLU A 778 24.53 -17.69 -11.18
N VAL A 779 23.29 -17.58 -10.70
CA VAL A 779 22.91 -18.01 -9.34
C VAL A 779 21.99 -19.21 -9.44
N ASP A 780 22.42 -20.35 -8.91
CA ASP A 780 21.52 -21.49 -8.70
C ASP A 780 20.69 -21.25 -7.43
N LEU A 781 19.41 -20.97 -7.63
CA LEU A 781 18.42 -20.77 -6.58
C LEU A 781 17.54 -22.02 -6.34
N GLY A 782 17.84 -23.15 -6.99
CA GLY A 782 17.07 -24.39 -6.88
C GLY A 782 15.67 -24.34 -7.51
N ARG A 783 15.37 -23.29 -8.28
CA ARG A 783 14.12 -23.09 -9.02
C ARG A 783 14.42 -23.30 -10.51
N ARG A 784 14.04 -24.46 -11.05
CA ARG A 784 14.20 -24.80 -12.47
C ARG A 784 12.88 -24.68 -13.20
#